data_AF-A0A851FIU9-F1
#
_entry.id   AF-A0A851FIU9-F1
#
_cell.length_a   1.000
_cell.length_b   1.000
_cell.length_c   1.000
_cell.angle_alpha   90.00
_cell.angle_beta   90.00
_cell.angle_gamma   90.00
#
_symmetry.space_group_name_H-M   'P 1'
#
loop_
_entity.id
_entity.type
_entity.pdbx_description
1 polymer ?
#
loop_
_entity_poly.entity_id
_entity_poly.type
_entity_poly.pdbx_seq_one_letter_code
_entity_poly.pdbx_strand_id
1 'polypeptide(L)'
;MADSSSDSDNFLTGRTGRWPPVRASYRRAQNYGAQEVTEKIHTLASTLQDTNRNLRHVDHLLGQYREYNKEQTEAITTLKETLEQSIGQLRNQRLTQNSVMRSASLSSLYPSDLDGEGASGNRHFLPTSPLKDYGDSHGNKHRRSRSASVRFVSEADNWDQLHSFHQSLRDLSSEQVRLGDDISRELSRRNRTDAELRKTLEELSEKLTESQRQETVSERVERRLQELEQEMRAERQLVERRQDQLGHMSLQLQEALRKQDAKADETEEFMKNKLVKFESEKNQLEQELEESRKKLNESEGSREVLLHQIEDLRSQLLRAEEDRVELQHQISQTAMHRQSYQDVQDDDRRVRAVAERYEKEKQDLEKHILELKAKLNHNAVMSEVEELKRCMERKDKEKTQLLMHIQVLTSDLENREKQQEKMLEQLKEIQNCYKACENRCRQTELQSAELAQQIEESTKEAERHLTEFKHSEALRLEIEKKREDLKMRAQETIRQWKLKCKKLAHEMEKQNETINELMNKNSQALKEKDDLRSKLLSAIHQIENLRKELSDVLTKRAQQEELLHSKEVKLDEMKSHEVSLEEEIKEVQGTVKKLENELKKQVFVQNQMHTEKEHLKTELATINLIHKKDQERLLEMQEDVKNLSSVRVELTNRIAEEEKVKKELLKRLSDLQKQQESKLEEMTSANRQLIMEREIHQQELADLRSELQNVKIKHEQNVQELTKCLKQEKDDGEAQIKMLKVFTVKNSN
;
A
#
# COMPACT_ATOMS: atom_id res chain seq x y z
N MET A 1 28.35 -2.77 -33.50
CA MET A 1 29.67 -2.54 -34.13
C MET A 1 29.96 -1.05 -34.01
N ALA A 2 31.15 -0.54 -33.78
CA ALA A 2 32.40 -1.05 -33.21
C ALA A 2 33.42 0.09 -33.44
N ASP A 3 33.97 0.62 -32.36
CA ASP A 3 35.36 1.08 -32.19
C ASP A 3 35.97 2.24 -33.04
N SER A 4 36.31 3.31 -32.31
CA SER A 4 37.66 3.94 -32.24
C SER A 4 38.13 5.06 -33.19
N SER A 5 39.23 5.71 -32.76
CA SER A 5 40.06 6.76 -33.43
C SER A 5 39.58 8.22 -33.25
N SER A 6 40.42 9.25 -32.97
CA SER A 6 41.87 9.29 -32.62
C SER A 6 42.28 10.59 -31.89
N ASP A 7 43.57 10.66 -31.55
CA ASP A 7 44.36 11.65 -30.81
C ASP A 7 44.26 13.14 -31.23
N SER A 8 44.70 14.05 -30.34
CA SER A 8 45.90 14.89 -30.57
C SER A 8 46.28 15.80 -29.39
N ASP A 9 47.59 15.91 -29.12
CA ASP A 9 48.20 16.93 -28.24
C ASP A 9 48.18 18.34 -28.88
N ASN A 10 48.46 19.38 -28.07
CA ASN A 10 48.95 20.65 -28.62
C ASN A 10 49.86 21.43 -27.65
N PHE A 11 51.05 21.81 -28.14
CA PHE A 11 52.03 22.65 -27.45
C PHE A 11 52.12 24.05 -28.10
N LEU A 12 52.00 25.11 -27.31
CA LEU A 12 52.40 26.48 -27.68
C LEU A 12 53.15 27.07 -26.47
N THR A 13 54.47 27.28 -26.48
CA THR A 13 55.36 27.97 -27.44
C THR A 13 55.08 29.48 -27.54
N GLY A 14 55.89 30.29 -26.86
CA GLY A 14 55.97 31.74 -27.04
C GLY A 14 57.40 32.24 -26.80
N ARG A 15 57.97 33.03 -27.72
CA ARG A 15 59.41 33.40 -27.69
C ARG A 15 59.75 34.70 -28.44
N THR A 16 59.99 35.79 -27.70
CA THR A 16 60.77 36.99 -28.12
C THR A 16 61.12 37.84 -26.88
N GLY A 17 62.32 38.41 -26.69
CA GLY A 17 63.58 38.25 -27.44
C GLY A 17 64.64 39.32 -27.11
N ARG A 18 65.85 39.16 -27.70
CA ARG A 18 67.00 40.10 -27.80
C ARG A 18 67.80 40.52 -26.54
N TRP A 19 69.06 40.86 -26.83
CA TRP A 19 70.25 41.25 -26.02
C TRP A 19 71.19 42.06 -26.98
N PRO A 20 72.30 42.71 -26.58
CA PRO A 20 72.75 43.30 -25.30
C PRO A 20 73.14 44.82 -25.51
N PRO A 21 74.12 45.51 -24.84
CA PRO A 21 75.56 45.15 -24.73
C PRO A 21 76.36 45.52 -23.44
N VAL A 22 77.22 44.58 -22.99
CA VAL A 22 78.62 44.73 -22.53
C VAL A 22 79.12 46.03 -21.84
N ARG A 23 79.52 45.92 -20.55
CA ARG A 23 80.91 46.16 -20.09
C ARG A 23 81.18 45.49 -18.73
N ALA A 24 82.46 45.29 -18.37
CA ALA A 24 82.90 44.48 -17.24
C ALA A 24 83.61 45.29 -16.13
N SER A 25 83.70 44.72 -14.92
CA SER A 25 84.77 44.98 -13.94
C SER A 25 84.87 43.85 -12.90
N TYR A 26 86.08 43.56 -12.44
CA TYR A 26 86.38 42.54 -11.42
C TYR A 26 86.33 43.10 -10.00
N ARG A 27 86.35 42.19 -9.00
CA ARG A 27 86.48 42.39 -7.54
C ARG A 27 85.23 42.87 -6.80
N ARG A 28 84.56 41.93 -6.10
CA ARG A 28 84.66 41.78 -4.61
C ARG A 28 83.93 40.52 -4.14
N ALA A 29 84.65 39.40 -4.04
CA ALA A 29 84.08 38.12 -3.60
C ALA A 29 83.94 38.02 -2.07
N GLN A 30 83.11 38.89 -1.49
CA GLN A 30 82.71 38.90 -0.08
C GLN A 30 81.30 39.50 -0.01
N ASN A 31 80.28 38.63 -0.05
CA ASN A 31 78.86 38.86 0.32
C ASN A 31 77.91 37.73 -0.15
N TYR A 32 78.33 36.86 -1.08
CA TYR A 32 77.46 35.84 -1.70
C TYR A 32 76.61 35.02 -0.72
N GLY A 33 77.18 34.52 0.39
CA GLY A 33 76.43 33.75 1.37
C GLY A 33 75.32 34.54 2.07
N ALA A 34 75.52 35.84 2.33
CA ALA A 34 74.47 36.69 2.89
C ALA A 34 73.34 36.92 1.88
N GLN A 35 73.69 37.14 0.61
CA GLN A 35 72.70 37.37 -0.44
C GLN A 35 71.88 36.11 -0.75
N GLU A 36 72.52 34.95 -0.87
CA GLU A 36 71.85 33.64 -1.04
C GLU A 36 70.95 33.30 0.16
N VAL A 37 71.36 33.63 1.38
CA VAL A 37 70.50 33.51 2.58
C VAL A 37 69.31 34.47 2.49
N THR A 38 69.49 35.72 2.07
CA THR A 38 68.34 36.63 1.87
C THR A 38 67.41 36.16 0.76
N GLU A 39 67.89 35.57 -0.34
CA GLU A 39 67.07 35.02 -1.42
C GLU A 39 66.26 33.79 -0.94
N LYS A 40 66.87 32.92 -0.12
CA LYS A 40 66.16 31.83 0.57
C LYS A 40 65.11 32.33 1.56
N ILE A 41 65.41 33.39 2.32
CA ILE A 41 64.45 34.04 3.23
C ILE A 41 63.29 34.67 2.45
N HIS A 42 63.53 35.35 1.32
CA HIS A 42 62.45 35.90 0.49
C HIS A 42 61.61 34.80 -0.17
N THR A 43 62.22 33.68 -0.55
CA THR A 43 61.51 32.51 -1.09
C THR A 43 60.64 31.84 -0.01
N LEU A 44 61.16 31.67 1.21
CA LEU A 44 60.40 31.22 2.37
C LEU A 44 59.27 32.20 2.72
N ALA A 45 59.53 33.51 2.70
CA ALA A 45 58.51 34.54 2.93
C ALA A 45 57.40 34.50 1.87
N SER A 46 57.73 34.32 0.58
CA SER A 46 56.73 34.18 -0.50
C SER A 46 55.90 32.91 -0.30
N THR A 47 56.54 31.76 -0.13
CA THR A 47 55.83 30.47 0.08
C THR A 47 54.99 30.45 1.36
N LEU A 48 55.41 31.13 2.43
CA LEU A 48 54.60 31.36 3.62
C LEU A 48 53.45 32.35 3.38
N GLN A 49 53.65 33.38 2.54
CA GLN A 49 52.59 34.29 2.13
C GLN A 49 51.55 33.60 1.24
N ASP A 50 51.99 32.70 0.35
CA ASP A 50 51.14 31.93 -0.55
C ASP A 50 50.38 30.81 0.16
N THR A 51 50.99 30.14 1.15
CA THR A 51 50.23 29.25 2.05
C THR A 51 49.23 30.03 2.91
N ASN A 52 49.55 31.25 3.37
CA ASN A 52 48.58 32.12 4.07
C ASN A 52 47.42 32.55 3.15
N ARG A 53 47.69 32.87 1.86
CA ARG A 53 46.66 33.12 0.84
C ARG A 53 45.77 31.89 0.63
N ASN A 54 46.37 30.71 0.49
CA ASN A 54 45.64 29.46 0.29
C ASN A 54 44.77 29.09 1.50
N LEU A 55 45.26 29.26 2.73
CA LEU A 55 44.47 29.05 3.95
C LEU A 55 43.26 29.98 4.00
N ARG A 56 43.44 31.29 3.73
CA ARG A 56 42.31 32.25 3.66
C ARG A 56 41.30 31.90 2.56
N HIS A 57 41.75 31.34 1.44
CA HIS A 57 40.86 30.87 0.37
C HIS A 57 40.07 29.63 0.82
N VAL A 58 40.69 28.68 1.52
CA VAL A 58 40.01 27.54 2.14
C VAL A 58 39.02 28.00 3.20
N ASP A 59 39.38 28.96 4.06
CA ASP A 59 38.44 29.55 5.04
C ASP A 59 37.23 30.21 4.37
N HIS A 60 37.44 30.91 3.24
CA HIS A 60 36.34 31.50 2.47
C HIS A 60 35.43 30.44 1.84
N LEU A 61 35.99 29.38 1.25
CA LEU A 61 35.21 28.24 0.73
C LEU A 61 34.45 27.51 1.85
N LEU A 62 35.07 27.32 3.02
CA LEU A 62 34.40 26.77 4.20
C LEU A 62 33.31 27.71 4.74
N GLY A 63 33.45 29.02 4.55
CA GLY A 63 32.38 30.01 4.75
C GLY A 63 31.20 29.75 3.83
N GLN A 64 31.44 29.71 2.51
CA GLN A 64 30.42 29.41 1.50
C GLN A 64 29.71 28.07 1.74
N TYR A 65 30.45 27.02 2.15
CA TYR A 65 29.83 25.74 2.52
C TYR A 65 28.96 25.80 3.79
N ARG A 66 29.29 26.66 4.77
CA ARG A 66 28.42 26.90 5.94
C ARG A 66 27.20 27.70 5.57
N GLU A 67 27.34 28.71 4.70
CA GLU A 67 26.24 29.53 4.19
C GLU A 67 25.27 28.70 3.36
N TYR A 68 25.76 27.90 2.40
CA TYR A 68 24.95 26.98 1.61
C TYR A 68 24.25 25.91 2.46
N ASN A 69 24.92 25.38 3.49
CA ASN A 69 24.29 24.44 4.44
C ASN A 69 23.20 25.14 5.28
N LYS A 70 23.44 26.39 5.72
CA LYS A 70 22.44 27.21 6.41
C LYS A 70 21.23 27.48 5.52
N GLU A 71 21.43 27.89 4.26
CA GLU A 71 20.36 28.03 3.25
C GLU A 71 19.60 26.72 3.02
N GLN A 72 20.29 25.59 2.92
CA GLN A 72 19.64 24.27 2.86
C GLN A 72 18.80 23.97 4.11
N THR A 73 19.29 24.28 5.31
CA THR A 73 18.50 24.09 6.54
C THR A 73 17.29 25.02 6.60
N GLU A 74 17.40 26.26 6.12
CA GLU A 74 16.31 27.24 6.05
C GLU A 74 15.25 26.84 5.01
N ALA A 75 15.68 26.29 3.86
CA ALA A 75 14.80 25.65 2.88
C ALA A 75 14.10 24.40 3.46
N ILE A 76 14.79 23.58 4.26
CA ILE A 76 14.19 22.43 4.93
C ILE A 76 13.21 22.86 6.03
N THR A 77 13.46 23.94 6.78
CA THR A 77 12.50 24.44 7.77
C THR A 77 11.26 25.04 7.12
N THR A 78 11.41 25.80 6.03
CA THR A 78 10.25 26.37 5.30
C THR A 78 9.44 25.29 4.57
N LEU A 79 10.08 24.23 4.06
CA LEU A 79 9.37 23.05 3.55
C LEU A 79 8.63 22.26 4.65
N LYS A 80 9.20 22.15 5.86
CA LYS A 80 8.51 21.57 7.01
C LYS A 80 7.33 22.43 7.45
N GLU A 81 7.51 23.75 7.53
CA GLU A 81 6.46 24.69 7.93
C GLU A 81 5.30 24.68 6.93
N THR A 82 5.58 24.77 5.63
CA THR A 82 4.52 24.71 4.59
C THR A 82 3.82 23.35 4.55
N LEU A 83 4.52 22.24 4.83
CA LEU A 83 3.91 20.91 5.00
C LEU A 83 3.04 20.83 6.27
N GLU A 84 3.46 21.44 7.37
CA GLU A 84 2.67 21.50 8.61
C GLU A 84 1.45 22.42 8.46
N GLN A 85 1.60 23.57 7.78
CA GLN A 85 0.48 24.42 7.37
C GLN A 85 -0.49 23.65 6.45
N SER A 86 0.01 22.84 5.50
CA SER A 86 -0.83 21.98 4.64
C SER A 86 -1.56 20.89 5.44
N ILE A 87 -0.90 20.24 6.40
CA ILE A 87 -1.55 19.31 7.35
C ILE A 87 -2.59 20.04 8.20
N GLY A 88 -2.31 21.28 8.62
CA GLY A 88 -3.25 22.16 9.31
C GLY A 88 -4.48 22.47 8.45
N GLN A 89 -4.29 22.84 7.19
CA GLN A 89 -5.37 23.04 6.23
C GLN A 89 -6.18 21.76 6.01
N LEU A 90 -5.54 20.60 5.85
CA LEU A 90 -6.22 19.30 5.70
C LEU A 90 -6.90 18.81 7.00
N ARG A 91 -6.48 19.28 8.18
CA ARG A 91 -7.21 19.09 9.45
C ARG A 91 -8.42 20.01 9.51
N ASN A 92 -8.24 21.30 9.25
CA ASN A 92 -9.31 22.30 9.23
C ASN A 92 -10.38 22.00 8.19
N GLN A 93 -10.00 21.53 6.99
CA GLN A 93 -10.92 21.15 5.92
C GLN A 93 -11.74 19.89 6.28
N ARG A 94 -11.16 18.95 7.04
CA ARG A 94 -11.91 17.84 7.63
C ARG A 94 -12.85 18.30 8.74
N LEU A 95 -12.42 19.24 9.58
CA LEU A 95 -13.27 19.84 10.63
C LEU A 95 -14.46 20.61 10.02
N THR A 96 -14.28 21.34 8.91
CA THR A 96 -15.38 22.05 8.23
C THR A 96 -16.25 21.15 7.35
N GLN A 97 -15.71 20.08 6.75
CA GLN A 97 -16.56 19.06 6.12
C GLN A 97 -17.44 18.34 7.15
N ASN A 98 -16.91 18.08 8.35
CA ASN A 98 -17.66 17.51 9.46
C ASN A 98 -18.72 18.46 10.07
N SER A 99 -18.70 19.77 9.79
CA SER A 99 -19.74 20.71 10.27
C SER A 99 -20.86 20.99 9.25
N VAL A 100 -20.65 20.67 7.96
CA VAL A 100 -21.63 20.92 6.89
C VAL A 100 -22.60 19.76 6.69
N MET A 101 -22.30 18.56 7.19
CA MET A 101 -23.21 17.40 7.10
C MET A 101 -23.59 16.81 8.46
N ARG A 102 -24.90 16.87 8.77
CA ARG A 102 -25.63 16.17 9.86
C ARG A 102 -25.57 16.79 11.26
N SER A 103 -26.33 17.87 11.42
CA SER A 103 -26.99 18.18 12.69
C SER A 103 -28.07 17.14 13.02
N ALA A 104 -27.75 16.14 13.86
CA ALA A 104 -28.73 15.29 14.54
C ALA A 104 -28.11 14.60 15.78
N SER A 105 -28.47 15.10 16.98
CA SER A 105 -28.45 14.51 18.33
C SER A 105 -27.79 13.12 18.50
N LEU A 106 -26.80 12.90 19.38
CA LEU A 106 -26.86 13.12 20.83
C LEU A 106 -25.46 13.20 21.49
N SER A 107 -25.42 13.60 22.77
CA SER A 107 -24.21 13.73 23.60
C SER A 107 -23.67 12.41 24.17
N SER A 108 -22.38 12.43 24.59
CA SER A 108 -21.92 12.07 25.95
C SER A 108 -20.72 11.10 26.04
N LEU A 109 -19.63 11.62 26.62
CA LEU A 109 -18.62 10.95 27.48
C LEU A 109 -17.73 9.79 26.96
N TYR A 110 -16.42 10.06 26.95
CA TYR A 110 -15.37 9.20 27.53
C TYR A 110 -15.48 9.21 29.08
N PRO A 111 -14.88 8.28 29.88
CA PRO A 111 -13.75 7.41 29.53
C PRO A 111 -13.81 5.92 29.98
N SER A 112 -12.81 5.16 29.52
CA SER A 112 -12.10 4.00 30.11
C SER A 112 -12.77 2.93 31.00
N ASP A 113 -12.43 1.68 30.63
CA ASP A 113 -12.14 0.49 31.44
C ASP A 113 -13.23 -0.17 32.32
N LEU A 114 -13.59 -1.42 31.97
CA LEU A 114 -13.22 -2.63 32.73
C LEU A 114 -13.61 -3.93 31.98
N ASP A 115 -13.12 -5.07 32.45
CA ASP A 115 -13.19 -6.38 31.79
C ASP A 115 -14.59 -6.99 31.64
N GLY A 116 -14.79 -7.83 30.61
CA GLY A 116 -16.07 -8.47 30.31
C GLY A 116 -16.00 -9.52 29.19
N GLU A 117 -15.52 -10.71 29.53
CA GLU A 117 -15.40 -11.90 28.68
C GLU A 117 -16.68 -12.22 27.85
N GLY A 118 -16.55 -12.39 26.53
CA GLY A 118 -17.68 -12.74 25.65
C GLY A 118 -17.28 -13.00 24.19
N ALA A 119 -17.32 -14.26 23.75
CA ALA A 119 -16.81 -14.66 22.44
C ALA A 119 -17.80 -14.47 21.27
N SER A 120 -17.39 -13.73 20.22
CA SER A 120 -17.87 -13.95 18.84
C SER A 120 -16.95 -13.30 17.79
N GLY A 121 -15.73 -13.85 17.64
CA GLY A 121 -14.72 -13.37 16.69
C GLY A 121 -14.99 -13.74 15.22
N ASN A 122 -16.18 -13.47 14.68
CA ASN A 122 -16.58 -13.87 13.32
C ASN A 122 -15.86 -13.06 12.23
N ARG A 123 -14.61 -13.44 11.91
CA ARG A 123 -13.86 -12.95 10.75
C ARG A 123 -13.88 -14.01 9.64
N HIS A 124 -14.33 -13.62 8.46
CA HIS A 124 -14.42 -14.51 7.30
C HIS A 124 -13.03 -14.98 6.83
N PHE A 125 -12.84 -16.30 6.78
CA PHE A 125 -11.73 -16.91 6.06
C PHE A 125 -11.99 -16.87 4.55
N LEU A 126 -10.98 -16.48 3.77
CA LEU A 126 -10.95 -16.69 2.33
C LEU A 126 -10.62 -18.18 2.04
N PRO A 127 -11.44 -18.92 1.29
CA PRO A 127 -11.11 -20.31 0.94
C PRO A 127 -10.01 -20.35 -0.13
N THR A 128 -8.82 -20.83 0.22
CA THR A 128 -7.76 -21.17 -0.74
C THR A 128 -7.56 -22.68 -0.80
N SER A 129 -8.45 -23.36 -1.51
CA SER A 129 -8.27 -24.76 -1.94
C SER A 129 -7.86 -24.77 -3.42
N PRO A 130 -6.73 -25.40 -3.81
CA PRO A 130 -6.28 -25.39 -5.20
C PRO A 130 -7.28 -26.00 -6.18
N LEU A 131 -7.52 -25.31 -7.30
CA LEU A 131 -8.36 -25.80 -8.39
C LEU A 131 -7.61 -26.85 -9.22
N LYS A 132 -7.74 -28.11 -8.79
CA LYS A 132 -7.94 -29.30 -9.64
C LYS A 132 -7.05 -29.44 -10.89
N ASP A 133 -6.11 -30.38 -10.82
CA ASP A 133 -5.62 -31.11 -11.99
C ASP A 133 -6.30 -32.49 -12.07
N TYR A 134 -6.84 -32.85 -13.24
CA TYR A 134 -7.34 -34.18 -13.58
C TYR A 134 -7.50 -34.32 -15.09
N GLY A 135 -6.42 -34.67 -15.77
CA GLY A 135 -6.46 -35.54 -16.94
C GLY A 135 -6.10 -36.98 -16.52
N ASP A 136 -6.52 -38.04 -17.19
CA ASP A 136 -7.36 -38.12 -18.40
C ASP A 136 -8.00 -39.53 -18.51
N SER A 137 -8.67 -39.82 -19.62
CA SER A 137 -9.12 -41.15 -20.11
C SER A 137 -10.52 -41.67 -19.71
N HIS A 138 -11.45 -41.51 -20.67
CA HIS A 138 -12.47 -42.49 -21.13
C HIS A 138 -13.52 -43.10 -20.16
N GLY A 139 -14.82 -42.92 -20.49
CA GLY A 139 -15.87 -43.86 -20.05
C GLY A 139 -17.35 -43.48 -20.23
N ASN A 140 -17.93 -43.76 -21.40
CA ASN A 140 -19.38 -43.97 -21.68
C ASN A 140 -20.50 -43.10 -21.04
N LYS A 141 -21.14 -42.30 -21.90
CA LYS A 141 -22.59 -42.35 -22.27
C LYS A 141 -23.67 -42.52 -21.17
N HIS A 142 -24.46 -41.45 -20.99
CA HIS A 142 -25.90 -41.45 -20.63
C HIS A 142 -26.28 -42.03 -19.23
N ARG A 143 -27.42 -41.70 -18.59
CA ARG A 143 -28.69 -41.15 -19.07
C ARG A 143 -29.40 -40.32 -17.96
N ARG A 144 -30.33 -39.46 -18.36
CA ARG A 144 -31.23 -38.70 -17.47
C ARG A 144 -32.40 -39.59 -17.02
N SER A 145 -32.67 -39.71 -15.72
CA SER A 145 -33.80 -40.48 -15.17
C SER A 145 -34.56 -39.70 -14.09
N ARG A 146 -35.85 -40.05 -13.92
CA ARG A 146 -36.81 -39.51 -12.95
C ARG A 146 -37.62 -40.66 -12.35
N SER A 147 -38.27 -40.38 -11.22
CA SER A 147 -39.46 -41.07 -10.67
C SER A 147 -39.27 -42.48 -10.10
N ALA A 148 -39.76 -42.65 -8.87
CA ALA A 148 -40.11 -43.96 -8.30
C ALA A 148 -41.59 -44.27 -8.58
N SER A 149 -41.94 -45.55 -8.66
CA SER A 149 -43.33 -46.04 -8.67
C SER A 149 -43.35 -47.47 -8.16
N VAL A 150 -44.32 -47.82 -7.31
CA VAL A 150 -44.45 -49.14 -6.67
C VAL A 150 -45.76 -49.80 -7.11
N ARG A 151 -45.71 -51.09 -7.42
CA ARG A 151 -46.88 -51.98 -7.61
C ARG A 151 -46.55 -53.36 -7.02
N PHE A 152 -47.55 -54.04 -6.48
CA PHE A 152 -47.45 -55.40 -5.92
C PHE A 152 -48.38 -56.34 -6.70
N VAL A 153 -47.89 -57.46 -7.25
CA VAL A 153 -48.74 -58.50 -7.90
C VAL A 153 -48.13 -59.91 -7.79
N SER A 154 -48.88 -60.82 -7.14
CA SER A 154 -48.98 -62.30 -7.31
C SER A 154 -47.77 -63.23 -7.12
N GLU A 155 -48.04 -64.39 -6.50
CA GLU A 155 -47.07 -65.32 -5.88
C GLU A 155 -46.57 -66.47 -6.78
N ALA A 156 -46.79 -66.44 -8.10
CA ALA A 156 -46.51 -67.59 -8.98
C ALA A 156 -45.01 -67.78 -9.31
N ASP A 157 -44.30 -66.72 -9.71
CA ASP A 157 -42.91 -66.77 -10.19
C ASP A 157 -41.88 -66.55 -9.05
N ASN A 158 -42.24 -66.96 -7.83
CA ASN A 158 -41.70 -66.36 -6.61
C ASN A 158 -40.26 -66.76 -6.25
N TRP A 159 -39.79 -67.95 -6.65
CA TRP A 159 -38.54 -68.50 -6.11
C TRP A 159 -37.27 -67.79 -6.60
N ASP A 160 -37.15 -67.47 -7.89
CA ASP A 160 -35.98 -66.73 -8.40
C ASP A 160 -35.98 -65.26 -7.92
N GLN A 161 -37.17 -64.67 -7.75
CA GLN A 161 -37.31 -63.34 -7.13
C GLN A 161 -36.93 -63.39 -5.64
N LEU A 162 -37.34 -64.43 -4.90
CA LEU A 162 -36.97 -64.65 -3.51
C LEU A 162 -35.47 -64.93 -3.35
N HIS A 163 -34.84 -65.67 -4.28
CA HIS A 163 -33.39 -65.86 -4.30
C HIS A 163 -32.65 -64.55 -4.61
N SER A 164 -33.12 -63.75 -5.57
CA SER A 164 -32.59 -62.40 -5.84
C SER A 164 -32.79 -61.44 -4.65
N PHE A 165 -33.91 -61.56 -3.93
CA PHE A 165 -34.18 -60.80 -2.72
C PHE A 165 -33.30 -61.23 -1.54
N HIS A 166 -33.12 -62.54 -1.32
CA HIS A 166 -32.19 -63.05 -0.32
C HIS A 166 -30.73 -62.73 -0.65
N GLN A 167 -30.36 -62.70 -1.94
CA GLN A 167 -29.04 -62.27 -2.37
C GLN A 167 -28.86 -60.77 -2.12
N SER A 168 -29.78 -59.91 -2.58
CA SER A 168 -29.72 -58.47 -2.28
C SER A 168 -29.79 -58.13 -0.78
N LEU A 169 -30.46 -58.93 0.05
CA LEU A 169 -30.41 -58.81 1.51
C LEU A 169 -29.06 -59.25 2.10
N ARG A 170 -28.41 -60.29 1.56
CA ARG A 170 -27.04 -60.68 1.94
C ARG A 170 -26.02 -59.63 1.49
N ASP A 171 -26.16 -59.12 0.29
CA ASP A 171 -25.31 -58.08 -0.28
C ASP A 171 -25.46 -56.80 0.54
N LEU A 172 -26.69 -56.33 0.79
CA LEU A 172 -26.97 -55.19 1.67
C LEU A 172 -26.47 -55.39 3.10
N SER A 173 -26.62 -56.59 3.66
CA SER A 173 -26.05 -56.92 4.98
C SER A 173 -24.52 -56.87 4.97
N SER A 174 -23.88 -57.36 3.90
CA SER A 174 -22.43 -57.29 3.73
C SER A 174 -21.93 -55.85 3.48
N GLU A 175 -22.69 -55.02 2.77
CA GLU A 175 -22.41 -53.59 2.61
C GLU A 175 -22.64 -52.84 3.91
N GLN A 176 -23.65 -53.18 4.71
CA GLN A 176 -23.88 -52.62 6.03
C GLN A 176 -22.76 -52.98 7.01
N VAL A 177 -22.23 -54.21 6.96
CA VAL A 177 -21.03 -54.61 7.71
C VAL A 177 -19.80 -53.87 7.20
N ARG A 178 -19.57 -53.79 5.88
CA ARG A 178 -18.43 -53.05 5.31
C ARG A 178 -18.47 -51.56 5.64
N LEU A 179 -19.65 -50.94 5.59
CA LEU A 179 -19.87 -49.55 5.98
C LEU A 179 -19.69 -49.36 7.49
N GLY A 180 -20.11 -50.32 8.32
CA GLY A 180 -19.80 -50.35 9.75
C GLY A 180 -18.29 -50.35 10.00
N ASP A 181 -17.56 -51.24 9.31
CA ASP A 181 -16.11 -51.31 9.36
C ASP A 181 -15.42 -50.03 8.84
N ASP A 182 -15.92 -49.43 7.75
CA ASP A 182 -15.40 -48.17 7.20
C ASP A 182 -15.65 -46.99 8.13
N ILE A 183 -16.83 -46.92 8.77
CA ILE A 183 -17.13 -45.95 9.83
C ILE A 183 -16.24 -46.20 11.04
N SER A 184 -16.01 -47.45 11.46
CA SER A 184 -15.08 -47.77 12.55
C SER A 184 -13.63 -47.42 12.22
N ARG A 185 -13.19 -47.62 10.97
CA ARG A 185 -11.88 -47.17 10.45
C ARG A 185 -11.78 -45.65 10.46
N GLU A 186 -12.81 -44.93 10.02
CA GLU A 186 -12.82 -43.47 9.93
C GLU A 186 -12.95 -42.81 11.33
N LEU A 187 -13.74 -43.36 12.24
CA LEU A 187 -13.73 -42.99 13.66
C LEU A 187 -12.35 -43.24 14.28
N SER A 188 -11.70 -44.35 13.93
CA SER A 188 -10.33 -44.65 14.39
C SER A 188 -9.27 -43.72 13.77
N ARG A 189 -9.53 -43.11 12.61
CA ARG A 189 -8.70 -42.04 12.04
C ARG A 189 -8.96 -40.72 12.75
N ARG A 190 -10.22 -40.33 12.90
CA ARG A 190 -10.63 -39.11 13.61
C ARG A 190 -10.14 -39.10 15.06
N ASN A 191 -10.25 -40.20 15.79
CA ASN A 191 -9.72 -40.30 17.14
C ASN A 191 -8.19 -40.16 17.21
N ARG A 192 -7.44 -40.45 16.13
CA ARG A 192 -6.01 -40.14 16.03
C ARG A 192 -5.78 -38.67 15.72
N THR A 193 -6.44 -38.11 14.70
CA THR A 193 -6.29 -36.69 14.35
C THR A 193 -6.78 -35.76 15.47
N ASP A 194 -7.78 -36.17 16.24
CA ASP A 194 -8.27 -35.44 17.42
C ASP A 194 -7.32 -35.58 18.61
N ALA A 195 -6.64 -36.72 18.77
CA ALA A 195 -5.58 -36.88 19.78
C ALA A 195 -4.32 -36.08 19.40
N GLU A 196 -3.96 -36.05 18.13
CA GLU A 196 -2.89 -35.22 17.56
C GLU A 196 -3.25 -33.72 17.67
N LEU A 197 -4.50 -33.34 17.38
CA LEU A 197 -4.99 -31.97 17.55
C LEU A 197 -5.01 -31.55 19.02
N ARG A 198 -5.51 -32.41 19.92
CA ARG A 198 -5.43 -32.18 21.38
C ARG A 198 -3.98 -32.02 21.83
N LYS A 199 -3.07 -32.88 21.39
CA LYS A 199 -1.65 -32.78 21.72
C LYS A 199 -1.01 -31.50 21.16
N THR A 200 -1.36 -31.06 19.95
CA THR A 200 -0.84 -29.78 19.42
C THR A 200 -1.44 -28.57 20.13
N LEU A 201 -2.71 -28.62 20.56
CA LEU A 201 -3.32 -27.59 21.40
C LEU A 201 -2.72 -27.58 22.82
N GLU A 202 -2.41 -28.74 23.38
CA GLU A 202 -1.74 -28.91 24.68
C GLU A 202 -0.29 -28.42 24.62
N GLU A 203 0.47 -28.78 23.58
CA GLU A 203 1.80 -28.21 23.29
C GLU A 203 1.76 -26.70 23.02
N LEU A 204 0.69 -26.15 22.44
CA LEU A 204 0.52 -24.71 22.23
C LEU A 204 0.12 -23.98 23.52
N SER A 205 -0.68 -24.61 24.38
CA SER A 205 -1.03 -24.12 25.72
C SER A 205 0.17 -24.16 26.67
N GLU A 206 0.97 -25.23 26.58
CA GLU A 206 2.27 -25.34 27.24
C GLU A 206 3.21 -24.23 26.73
N LYS A 207 3.38 -24.06 25.41
CA LYS A 207 4.18 -22.94 24.85
C LYS A 207 3.63 -21.55 25.24
N LEU A 208 2.32 -21.38 25.42
CA LEU A 208 1.70 -20.12 25.86
C LEU A 208 1.99 -19.86 27.35
N THR A 209 1.82 -20.86 28.21
CA THR A 209 2.12 -20.75 29.64
C THR A 209 3.63 -20.67 29.91
N GLU A 210 4.46 -21.31 29.09
CA GLU A 210 5.92 -21.16 29.07
C GLU A 210 6.32 -19.76 28.58
N SER A 211 5.61 -19.20 27.59
CA SER A 211 5.78 -17.79 27.17
C SER A 211 5.22 -16.76 28.16
N GLN A 212 4.47 -17.19 29.18
CA GLN A 212 3.96 -16.37 30.27
C GLN A 212 4.74 -16.60 31.59
N ARG A 213 5.53 -17.68 31.66
CA ARG A 213 6.55 -17.96 32.69
C ARG A 213 7.93 -17.43 32.31
N GLN A 214 8.26 -17.37 31.03
CA GLN A 214 9.35 -16.54 30.56
C GLN A 214 9.03 -15.09 30.90
N GLU A 215 9.93 -14.50 31.66
CA GLU A 215 9.88 -13.16 32.23
C GLU A 215 9.18 -12.15 31.32
N THR A 216 8.23 -11.42 31.93
CA THR A 216 7.34 -10.49 31.26
C THR A 216 8.14 -9.50 30.42
N VAL A 217 7.54 -8.97 29.36
CA VAL A 217 8.23 -8.04 28.45
C VAL A 217 8.85 -6.86 29.22
N SER A 218 8.20 -6.42 30.31
CA SER A 218 8.74 -5.45 31.27
C SER A 218 10.04 -5.93 31.93
N GLU A 219 10.06 -7.09 32.60
CA GLU A 219 11.25 -7.65 33.27
C GLU A 219 12.39 -7.93 32.28
N ARG A 220 12.06 -8.33 31.04
CA ARG A 220 13.03 -8.55 29.97
C ARG A 220 13.66 -7.25 29.47
N VAL A 221 12.86 -6.19 29.33
CA VAL A 221 13.35 -4.84 29.01
C VAL A 221 14.16 -4.27 30.18
N GLU A 222 13.70 -4.45 31.42
CA GLU A 222 14.39 -3.97 32.62
C GLU A 222 15.76 -4.63 32.79
N ARG A 223 15.86 -5.96 32.71
CA ARG A 223 17.17 -6.62 32.69
C ARG A 223 18.02 -6.20 31.50
N ARG A 224 17.48 -6.04 30.29
CA ARG A 224 18.31 -5.58 29.16
C ARG A 224 18.80 -4.14 29.35
N LEU A 225 18.04 -3.29 30.04
CA LEU A 225 18.50 -1.96 30.47
C LEU A 225 19.57 -2.06 31.56
N GLN A 226 19.43 -2.94 32.56
CA GLN A 226 20.45 -3.18 33.58
C GLN A 226 21.74 -3.78 32.97
N GLU A 227 21.62 -4.69 32.01
CA GLU A 227 22.74 -5.23 31.20
C GLU A 227 23.42 -4.12 30.41
N LEU A 228 22.68 -3.29 29.66
CA LEU A 228 23.23 -2.14 28.94
C LEU A 228 23.90 -1.13 29.88
N GLU A 229 23.36 -0.90 31.09
CA GLU A 229 23.96 -0.02 32.08
C GLU A 229 25.21 -0.64 32.74
N GLN A 230 25.33 -1.97 32.79
CA GLN A 230 26.54 -2.68 33.21
C GLN A 230 27.59 -2.72 32.09
N GLU A 231 27.18 -2.97 30.85
CA GLU A 231 28.00 -2.87 29.63
C GLU A 231 28.60 -1.45 29.53
N MET A 232 27.78 -0.40 29.64
CA MET A 232 28.25 1.00 29.65
C MET A 232 29.21 1.31 30.81
N ARG A 233 29.02 0.73 32.01
CA ARG A 233 29.98 0.90 33.12
C ARG A 233 31.30 0.17 32.83
N ALA A 234 31.24 -1.04 32.28
CA ALA A 234 32.41 -1.83 31.91
C ALA A 234 33.19 -1.16 30.76
N GLU A 235 32.50 -0.67 29.71
CA GLU A 235 33.11 0.10 28.62
C GLU A 235 33.76 1.38 29.14
N ARG A 236 33.11 2.14 30.03
CA ARG A 236 33.71 3.32 30.67
C ARG A 236 35.00 2.95 31.40
N GLN A 237 35.01 1.90 32.23
CA GLN A 237 36.23 1.43 32.89
C GLN A 237 37.31 0.94 31.90
N LEU A 238 36.93 0.40 30.74
CA LEU A 238 37.87 -0.09 29.73
C LEU A 238 38.45 1.09 28.92
N VAL A 239 37.66 2.13 28.65
CA VAL A 239 38.10 3.40 28.06
C VAL A 239 38.99 4.17 29.04
N GLU A 240 38.61 4.24 30.32
CA GLU A 240 39.40 4.84 31.41
C GLU A 240 40.76 4.14 31.54
N ARG A 241 40.80 2.80 31.65
CA ARG A 241 42.06 2.03 31.64
C ARG A 241 42.90 2.23 30.36
N ARG A 242 42.27 2.40 29.20
CA ARG A 242 42.99 2.74 27.95
C ARG A 242 43.54 4.16 27.98
N GLN A 243 42.82 5.10 28.57
CA GLN A 243 43.23 6.50 28.75
C GLN A 243 44.36 6.61 29.80
N ASP A 244 44.33 5.82 30.87
CA ASP A 244 45.43 5.66 31.83
C ASP A 244 46.65 5.02 31.17
N GLN A 245 46.47 3.97 30.36
CA GLN A 245 47.57 3.35 29.59
C GLN A 245 48.19 4.34 28.59
N LEU A 246 47.37 5.13 27.89
CA LEU A 246 47.84 6.21 27.02
C LEU A 246 48.53 7.32 27.83
N GLY A 247 48.04 7.64 29.03
CA GLY A 247 48.66 8.57 29.96
C GLY A 247 50.03 8.09 30.45
N HIS A 248 50.15 6.83 30.85
CA HIS A 248 51.41 6.20 31.23
C HIS A 248 52.39 6.11 30.05
N MET A 249 51.94 5.75 28.85
CA MET A 249 52.80 5.78 27.65
C MET A 249 53.21 7.22 27.29
N SER A 250 52.31 8.21 27.44
CA SER A 250 52.62 9.62 27.23
C SER A 250 53.66 10.14 28.22
N LEU A 251 53.53 9.80 29.51
CA LEU A 251 54.52 10.10 30.55
C LEU A 251 55.86 9.39 30.29
N GLN A 252 55.84 8.12 29.90
CA GLN A 252 57.06 7.38 29.53
C GLN A 252 57.75 7.97 28.29
N LEU A 253 57.00 8.42 27.29
CA LEU A 253 57.53 9.13 26.13
C LEU A 253 58.05 10.52 26.50
N GLN A 254 57.36 11.27 27.36
CA GLN A 254 57.81 12.57 27.86
C GLN A 254 59.07 12.46 28.72
N GLU A 255 59.19 11.41 29.53
CA GLU A 255 60.41 11.07 30.26
C GLU A 255 61.53 10.61 29.33
N ALA A 256 61.24 9.80 28.31
CA ALA A 256 62.22 9.33 27.34
C ALA A 256 62.78 10.51 26.51
N LEU A 257 61.91 11.42 26.08
CA LEU A 257 62.28 12.68 25.44
C LEU A 257 63.14 13.52 26.39
N ARG A 258 62.70 13.80 27.63
CA ARG A 258 63.54 14.54 28.61
C ARG A 258 64.89 13.87 28.91
N LYS A 259 64.97 12.54 28.88
CA LYS A 259 66.22 11.76 29.03
C LYS A 259 67.06 11.73 27.74
N GLN A 260 66.49 12.09 26.59
CA GLN A 260 67.19 12.30 25.33
C GLN A 260 67.66 13.76 25.20
N ASP A 261 66.81 14.72 25.57
CA ASP A 261 67.10 16.15 25.63
C ASP A 261 68.26 16.41 26.61
N ALA A 262 68.19 15.90 27.85
CA ALA A 262 69.28 16.04 28.82
C ALA A 262 70.60 15.41 28.35
N LYS A 263 70.54 14.31 27.56
CA LYS A 263 71.74 13.73 26.94
C LYS A 263 72.26 14.56 25.77
N ALA A 264 71.36 15.19 25.00
CA ALA A 264 71.75 16.14 23.97
C ALA A 264 72.47 17.34 24.62
N ASP A 265 71.89 17.92 25.68
CA ASP A 265 72.49 18.99 26.48
C ASP A 265 73.86 18.59 27.05
N GLU A 266 73.98 17.41 27.69
CA GLU A 266 75.26 16.86 28.17
C GLU A 266 76.30 16.72 27.04
N THR A 267 75.90 16.23 25.87
CA THR A 267 76.82 16.13 24.72
C THR A 267 77.15 17.48 24.09
N GLU A 268 76.24 18.45 24.09
CA GLU A 268 76.47 19.79 23.59
C GLU A 268 77.37 20.58 24.53
N GLU A 269 77.19 20.46 25.86
CA GLU A 269 78.10 21.00 26.86
C GLU A 269 79.49 20.33 26.78
N PHE A 270 79.57 19.02 26.56
CA PHE A 270 80.85 18.33 26.31
C PHE A 270 81.53 18.82 25.02
N MET A 271 80.77 19.07 23.94
CA MET A 271 81.29 19.63 22.70
C MET A 271 81.73 21.10 22.87
N LYS A 272 80.96 21.94 23.57
CA LYS A 272 81.35 23.31 23.95
C LYS A 272 82.64 23.31 24.77
N ASN A 273 82.75 22.46 25.78
CA ASN A 273 83.95 22.33 26.59
C ASN A 273 85.17 21.81 25.79
N LYS A 274 84.97 20.97 24.77
CA LYS A 274 86.03 20.61 23.80
C LYS A 274 86.42 21.77 22.90
N LEU A 275 85.45 22.53 22.38
CA LEU A 275 85.71 23.70 21.53
C LEU A 275 86.48 24.78 22.29
N VAL A 276 86.10 25.10 23.53
CA VAL A 276 86.82 26.06 24.39
C VAL A 276 88.25 25.58 24.67
N LYS A 277 88.47 24.27 24.86
CA LYS A 277 89.83 23.71 24.99
C LYS A 277 90.64 23.89 23.71
N PHE A 278 90.13 23.45 22.56
CA PHE A 278 90.82 23.63 21.27
C PHE A 278 91.06 25.10 20.92
N GLU A 279 90.16 26.01 21.31
CA GLU A 279 90.34 27.45 21.15
C GLU A 279 91.44 27.99 22.08
N SER A 280 91.53 27.50 23.32
CA SER A 280 92.63 27.84 24.24
C SER A 280 93.99 27.28 23.78
N GLU A 281 94.03 26.05 23.28
CA GLU A 281 95.21 25.39 22.71
C GLU A 281 95.66 26.10 21.43
N LYS A 282 94.71 26.47 20.55
CA LYS A 282 94.98 27.31 19.38
C LYS A 282 95.57 28.67 19.78
N ASN A 283 94.99 29.33 20.79
CA ASN A 283 95.48 30.63 21.25
C ASN A 283 96.89 30.53 21.89
N GLN A 284 97.23 29.41 22.52
CA GLN A 284 98.59 29.11 22.98
C GLN A 284 99.55 28.91 21.80
N LEU A 285 99.18 28.09 20.81
CA LEU A 285 99.98 27.88 19.59
C LEU A 285 100.17 29.16 18.77
N GLU A 286 99.17 30.05 18.71
CA GLU A 286 99.29 31.37 18.08
C GLU A 286 100.25 32.30 18.87
N GLN A 287 100.31 32.19 20.20
CA GLN A 287 101.30 32.89 21.02
C GLN A 287 102.71 32.32 20.85
N GLU A 288 102.88 30.99 20.86
CA GLU A 288 104.17 30.34 20.61
C GLU A 288 104.72 30.62 19.20
N LEU A 289 103.84 30.66 18.19
CA LEU A 289 104.19 31.07 16.83
C LEU A 289 104.68 32.52 16.78
N GLU A 290 104.00 33.42 17.50
CA GLU A 290 104.34 34.85 17.52
C GLU A 290 105.60 35.14 18.36
N GLU A 291 105.85 34.38 19.43
CA GLU A 291 107.16 34.35 20.09
C GLU A 291 108.27 33.81 19.17
N SER A 292 108.00 32.75 18.42
CA SER A 292 108.97 32.16 17.49
C SER A 292 109.31 33.12 16.35
N ARG A 293 108.33 33.89 15.85
CA ARG A 293 108.55 34.99 14.91
C ARG A 293 109.40 36.11 15.50
N LYS A 294 109.17 36.52 16.76
CA LYS A 294 109.99 37.54 17.43
C LYS A 294 111.43 37.08 17.58
N LYS A 295 111.64 35.85 18.07
CA LYS A 295 112.97 35.22 18.18
C LYS A 295 113.66 35.06 16.81
N LEU A 296 112.90 34.77 15.75
CA LEU A 296 113.41 34.77 14.38
C LEU A 296 113.85 36.18 13.96
N ASN A 297 113.00 37.20 14.09
CA ASN A 297 113.32 38.59 13.75
C ASN A 297 114.54 39.11 14.55
N GLU A 298 114.66 38.77 15.82
CA GLU A 298 115.82 39.05 16.68
C GLU A 298 117.10 38.38 16.16
N SER A 299 116.99 37.11 15.71
CA SER A 299 118.10 36.38 15.08
C SER A 299 118.46 36.92 13.69
N GLU A 300 117.48 37.41 12.92
CA GLU A 300 117.70 38.02 11.61
C GLU A 300 118.37 39.39 11.74
N GLY A 301 117.93 40.23 12.68
CA GLY A 301 118.62 41.48 13.02
C GLY A 301 120.04 41.22 13.57
N SER A 302 120.23 40.18 14.38
CA SER A 302 121.56 39.77 14.85
C SER A 302 122.46 39.30 13.70
N ARG A 303 121.91 38.52 12.75
CA ARG A 303 122.58 38.09 11.52
C ARG A 303 122.92 39.28 10.62
N GLU A 304 122.05 40.28 10.55
CA GLU A 304 122.30 41.52 9.79
C GLU A 304 123.41 42.36 10.42
N VAL A 305 123.46 42.50 11.75
CA VAL A 305 124.59 43.14 12.44
C VAL A 305 125.90 42.38 12.20
N LEU A 306 125.89 41.05 12.25
CA LEU A 306 127.05 40.22 11.92
C LEU A 306 127.46 40.35 10.44
N LEU A 307 126.52 40.49 9.51
CA LEU A 307 126.81 40.74 8.10
C LEU A 307 127.47 42.12 7.90
N HIS A 308 126.98 43.17 8.57
CA HIS A 308 127.64 44.48 8.54
C HIS A 308 129.06 44.40 9.12
N GLN A 309 129.28 43.68 10.22
CA GLN A 309 130.64 43.44 10.77
C GLN A 309 131.54 42.67 9.80
N ILE A 310 131.00 41.72 9.03
CA ILE A 310 131.74 41.01 7.98
C ILE A 310 132.07 41.95 6.80
N GLU A 311 131.15 42.85 6.43
CA GLU A 311 131.39 43.88 5.40
C GLU A 311 132.43 44.92 5.85
N ASP A 312 132.42 45.32 7.12
CA ASP A 312 133.43 46.18 7.74
C ASP A 312 134.80 45.49 7.80
N LEU A 313 134.85 44.21 8.16
CA LEU A 313 136.09 43.42 8.17
C LEU A 313 136.61 43.19 6.74
N ARG A 314 135.75 42.94 5.75
CA ARG A 314 136.13 42.91 4.32
C ARG A 314 136.69 44.26 3.88
N SER A 315 136.08 45.37 4.29
CA SER A 315 136.55 46.72 3.99
C SER A 315 137.89 47.06 4.67
N GLN A 316 138.15 46.51 5.85
CA GLN A 316 139.45 46.60 6.52
C GLN A 316 140.51 45.72 5.84
N LEU A 317 140.14 44.51 5.42
CA LEU A 317 141.04 43.57 4.73
C LEU A 317 141.40 44.10 3.33
N LEU A 318 140.44 44.70 2.61
CA LEU A 318 140.69 45.39 1.34
C LEU A 318 141.72 46.51 1.52
N ARG A 319 141.56 47.39 2.52
CA ARG A 319 142.55 48.43 2.84
C ARG A 319 143.91 47.84 3.22
N ALA A 320 143.95 46.78 4.03
CA ALA A 320 145.20 46.11 4.38
C ALA A 320 145.87 45.40 3.18
N GLU A 321 145.10 45.01 2.16
CA GLU A 321 145.61 44.46 0.90
C GLU A 321 146.08 45.57 -0.06
N GLU A 322 145.43 46.75 -0.06
CA GLU A 322 145.92 47.99 -0.69
C GLU A 322 147.24 48.44 -0.05
N ASP A 323 147.32 48.54 1.28
CA ASP A 323 148.53 48.82 2.06
C ASP A 323 149.66 47.81 1.74
N ARG A 324 149.31 46.52 1.63
CA ARG A 324 150.27 45.46 1.25
C ARG A 324 150.77 45.66 -0.18
N VAL A 325 149.91 46.08 -1.11
CA VAL A 325 150.30 46.37 -2.50
C VAL A 325 151.19 47.62 -2.56
N GLU A 326 150.94 48.67 -1.77
CA GLU A 326 151.85 49.82 -1.65
C GLU A 326 153.22 49.40 -1.09
N LEU A 327 153.26 48.63 0.00
CA LEU A 327 154.51 48.09 0.56
C LEU A 327 155.24 47.18 -0.44
N GLN A 328 154.52 46.34 -1.19
CA GLN A 328 155.09 45.49 -2.23
C GLN A 328 155.60 46.32 -3.43
N HIS A 329 154.99 47.48 -3.71
CA HIS A 329 155.49 48.44 -4.69
C HIS A 329 156.77 49.13 -4.20
N GLN A 330 156.84 49.54 -2.92
CA GLN A 330 158.07 50.10 -2.31
C GLN A 330 159.21 49.08 -2.30
N ILE A 331 158.94 47.80 -1.97
CA ILE A 331 159.93 46.71 -2.04
C ILE A 331 160.39 46.49 -3.49
N SER A 332 159.47 46.55 -4.46
CA SER A 332 159.80 46.42 -5.90
C SER A 332 160.67 47.58 -6.41
N GLN A 333 160.45 48.80 -5.92
CA GLN A 333 161.32 49.95 -6.21
C GLN A 333 162.71 49.81 -5.55
N THR A 334 162.78 49.26 -4.33
CA THR A 334 164.03 49.11 -3.57
C THR A 334 164.92 47.98 -4.12
N ALA A 335 164.34 46.93 -4.71
CA ALA A 335 165.07 45.73 -5.15
C ALA A 335 165.87 45.86 -6.46
N MET A 336 165.95 47.04 -7.08
CA MET A 336 166.51 47.23 -8.43
C MET A 336 167.79 48.10 -8.51
N HIS A 337 168.61 48.13 -7.45
CA HIS A 337 169.91 48.83 -7.43
C HIS A 337 171.12 47.94 -7.07
N ARG A 338 171.49 47.08 -8.05
CA ARG A 338 172.88 46.77 -8.52
C ARG A 338 173.96 46.16 -7.60
N GLN A 339 174.71 45.20 -8.17
CA GLN A 339 175.92 44.55 -7.63
C GLN A 339 177.23 45.19 -8.18
N SER A 340 178.39 45.03 -7.50
CA SER A 340 179.67 44.50 -8.07
C SER A 340 180.97 44.74 -7.23
N TYR A 341 181.84 43.70 -7.11
CA TYR A 341 183.31 43.66 -6.77
C TYR A 341 183.79 44.22 -5.40
N GLN A 342 184.96 43.89 -4.77
CA GLN A 342 186.19 43.05 -4.96
C GLN A 342 186.79 42.77 -3.51
N ASP A 343 187.52 41.73 -3.04
CA ASP A 343 188.75 40.93 -3.41
C ASP A 343 190.12 41.65 -3.16
N VAL A 344 191.21 41.16 -2.48
CA VAL A 344 191.64 39.87 -1.77
C VAL A 344 192.43 40.26 -0.45
N GLN A 345 193.47 39.69 0.25
CA GLN A 345 194.48 38.56 0.35
C GLN A 345 195.14 38.62 1.82
N ASP A 346 196.12 37.91 2.43
CA ASP A 346 197.10 36.76 2.27
C ASP A 346 197.68 36.30 3.69
N ASP A 347 198.69 35.41 3.85
CA ASP A 347 199.11 34.76 5.16
C ASP A 347 200.66 34.50 5.49
N ASP A 348 201.01 34.33 6.80
CA ASP A 348 202.17 33.73 7.58
C ASP A 348 203.72 34.05 7.39
N ARG A 349 204.52 33.85 8.49
CA ARG A 349 205.96 33.32 8.65
C ARG A 349 206.99 34.04 9.60
N ARG A 350 208.20 33.44 9.85
CA ARG A 350 209.12 33.65 11.05
C ARG A 350 210.68 33.41 10.88
N VAL A 351 211.53 33.80 11.88
CA VAL A 351 212.81 33.15 12.46
C VAL A 351 214.29 33.73 12.28
N ARG A 352 215.06 33.94 13.41
CA ARG A 352 216.51 33.59 13.79
C ARG A 352 217.67 34.61 14.16
N ALA A 353 218.53 34.18 15.15
CA ALA A 353 220.02 34.35 15.37
C ALA A 353 220.65 35.65 16.03
N VAL A 354 221.95 35.75 16.47
CA VAL A 354 222.83 35.02 17.46
C VAL A 354 224.31 35.60 17.53
N ALA A 355 225.00 35.75 18.71
CA ALA A 355 226.50 35.71 18.95
C ALA A 355 227.07 36.21 20.35
N GLU A 356 228.26 35.70 20.79
CA GLU A 356 229.22 36.17 21.86
C GLU A 356 228.77 36.28 23.36
N ARG A 357 229.50 35.89 24.45
CA ARG A 357 230.83 35.26 24.71
C ARG A 357 230.80 34.27 25.90
N TYR A 358 231.66 33.25 25.88
CA TYR A 358 232.04 32.41 27.03
C TYR A 358 233.21 33.05 27.82
N GLU A 359 233.21 33.02 29.17
CA GLU A 359 234.41 32.83 30.05
C GLU A 359 234.05 32.86 31.56
N LYS A 360 233.22 33.82 32.01
CA LYS A 360 232.77 33.90 33.43
C LYS A 360 231.75 32.83 33.83
N GLU A 361 231.22 32.15 32.82
CA GLU A 361 230.29 31.03 32.83
C GLU A 361 230.70 29.88 33.76
N LYS A 362 231.97 29.79 34.17
CA LYS A 362 232.47 28.77 35.11
C LYS A 362 231.95 28.91 36.55
N GLN A 363 231.46 30.07 36.98
CA GLN A 363 230.92 30.28 38.34
C GLN A 363 229.39 30.37 38.40
N ASP A 364 228.73 30.87 37.35
CA ASP A 364 227.26 30.95 37.32
C ASP A 364 226.58 29.60 37.00
N LEU A 365 227.29 28.63 36.41
CA LEU A 365 226.76 27.27 36.18
C LEU A 365 226.32 26.56 37.48
N GLU A 366 227.00 26.77 38.61
CA GLU A 366 226.60 26.18 39.90
C GLU A 366 225.29 26.79 40.42
N LYS A 367 224.99 28.06 40.11
CA LYS A 367 223.68 28.68 40.36
C LYS A 367 222.60 28.14 39.43
N HIS A 368 222.89 28.02 38.13
CA HIS A 368 221.89 27.59 37.15
C HIS A 368 221.41 26.14 37.36
N ILE A 369 222.21 25.26 37.97
CA ILE A 369 221.78 23.89 38.32
C ILE A 369 220.58 23.88 39.30
N LEU A 370 220.55 24.81 40.27
CA LEU A 370 219.41 24.95 41.20
C LEU A 370 218.19 25.58 40.50
N GLU A 371 218.42 26.55 39.63
CA GLU A 371 217.37 27.30 38.95
C GLU A 371 216.68 26.49 37.83
N LEU A 372 217.43 25.64 37.11
CA LEU A 372 216.90 24.74 36.08
C LEU A 372 215.99 23.65 36.66
N LYS A 373 216.28 23.16 37.87
CA LYS A 373 215.39 22.23 38.59
C LYS A 373 214.02 22.84 38.89
N ALA A 374 213.95 24.14 39.19
CA ALA A 374 212.68 24.84 39.37
C ALA A 374 211.95 25.06 38.03
N LYS A 375 212.68 25.46 36.97
CA LYS A 375 212.12 25.78 35.65
C LYS A 375 211.56 24.55 34.90
N LEU A 376 212.13 23.37 35.10
CA LEU A 376 211.65 22.12 34.49
C LEU A 376 210.34 21.62 35.13
N ASN A 377 210.23 21.70 36.46
CA ASN A 377 209.08 21.17 37.21
C ASN A 377 207.77 21.96 37.02
N HIS A 378 207.83 23.16 36.44
CA HIS A 378 206.64 24.02 36.29
C HIS A 378 206.09 24.07 34.86
N ASN A 379 206.93 24.11 33.82
CA ASN A 379 206.44 24.36 32.45
C ASN A 379 205.74 23.16 31.79
N ALA A 380 206.29 21.94 31.91
CA ALA A 380 205.75 20.77 31.21
C ALA A 380 204.35 20.38 31.73
N VAL A 381 204.24 20.16 33.05
CA VAL A 381 203.00 19.72 33.71
C VAL A 381 201.88 20.76 33.55
N MET A 382 202.18 22.06 33.62
CA MET A 382 201.18 23.10 33.40
C MET A 382 200.66 23.12 31.96
N SER A 383 201.52 22.93 30.96
CA SER A 383 201.11 22.89 29.54
C SER A 383 200.17 21.71 29.26
N GLU A 384 200.47 20.52 29.79
CA GLU A 384 199.60 19.33 29.66
C GLU A 384 198.24 19.54 30.34
N VAL A 385 198.21 20.14 31.53
CA VAL A 385 196.97 20.49 32.24
C VAL A 385 196.14 21.52 31.45
N GLU A 386 196.77 22.52 30.83
CA GLU A 386 196.09 23.50 29.98
C GLU A 386 195.55 22.91 28.67
N GLU A 387 196.21 21.91 28.09
CA GLU A 387 195.71 21.19 26.91
C GLU A 387 194.55 20.24 27.25
N LEU A 388 194.64 19.52 28.37
CA LEU A 388 193.54 18.73 28.90
C LEU A 388 192.34 19.62 29.23
N LYS A 389 192.54 20.79 29.85
CA LYS A 389 191.48 21.77 30.10
C LYS A 389 190.83 22.26 28.79
N ARG A 390 191.62 22.67 27.80
CA ARG A 390 191.13 23.03 26.46
C ARG A 390 190.44 21.87 25.73
N CYS A 391 190.71 20.62 26.11
CA CYS A 391 190.03 19.43 25.59
C CYS A 391 188.68 19.18 26.28
N MET A 392 188.63 19.29 27.61
CA MET A 392 187.38 19.24 28.39
C MET A 392 186.43 20.35 27.95
N GLU A 393 186.89 21.60 27.83
CA GLU A 393 186.05 22.72 27.35
C GLU A 393 185.48 22.52 25.95
N ARG A 394 186.15 21.75 25.07
CA ARG A 394 185.59 21.34 23.77
C ARG A 394 184.55 20.25 23.94
N LYS A 395 184.82 19.24 24.76
CA LYS A 395 183.86 18.14 25.02
C LYS A 395 182.62 18.59 25.79
N ASP A 396 182.72 19.59 26.66
CA ASP A 396 181.58 20.21 27.32
C ASP A 396 180.73 21.05 26.35
N LYS A 397 181.34 21.72 25.36
CA LYS A 397 180.62 22.40 24.27
C LYS A 397 179.91 21.42 23.33
N GLU A 398 180.57 20.32 22.95
CA GLU A 398 179.92 19.21 22.23
C GLU A 398 178.76 18.62 23.05
N LYS A 399 178.95 18.43 24.36
CA LYS A 399 177.93 17.88 25.27
C LYS A 399 176.74 18.82 25.44
N THR A 400 176.93 20.14 25.55
CA THR A 400 175.79 21.07 25.61
C THR A 400 175.05 21.15 24.28
N GLN A 401 175.76 21.13 23.13
CA GLN A 401 175.13 21.02 21.81
C GLN A 401 174.31 19.74 21.66
N LEU A 402 174.85 18.58 22.08
CA LEU A 402 174.13 17.31 22.08
C LEU A 402 172.92 17.32 23.03
N LEU A 403 173.04 17.91 24.22
CA LEU A 403 171.91 18.08 25.15
C LEU A 403 170.82 18.98 24.55
N MET A 404 171.18 20.06 23.87
CA MET A 404 170.22 20.92 23.15
C MET A 404 169.54 20.16 22.00
N HIS A 405 170.28 19.39 21.20
CA HIS A 405 169.71 18.57 20.14
C HIS A 405 168.78 17.47 20.70
N ILE A 406 169.15 16.81 21.80
CA ILE A 406 168.29 15.85 22.50
C ILE A 406 167.03 16.55 23.01
N GLN A 407 167.14 17.71 23.66
CA GLN A 407 165.98 18.46 24.16
C GLN A 407 165.03 18.89 23.03
N VAL A 408 165.57 19.36 21.90
CA VAL A 408 164.75 19.65 20.70
C VAL A 408 164.05 18.38 20.23
N LEU A 409 164.78 17.28 20.01
CA LEU A 409 164.19 16.00 19.58
C LEU A 409 163.14 15.45 20.56
N THR A 410 163.34 15.58 21.87
CA THR A 410 162.35 15.20 22.89
C THR A 410 161.09 16.05 22.76
N SER A 411 161.20 17.37 22.64
CA SER A 411 160.03 18.23 22.42
C SER A 411 159.33 17.97 21.07
N ASP A 412 160.10 17.62 20.03
CA ASP A 412 159.58 17.22 18.72
C ASP A 412 158.85 15.86 18.75
N LEU A 413 159.27 14.94 19.63
CA LEU A 413 158.58 13.67 19.90
C LEU A 413 157.32 13.89 20.74
N GLU A 414 157.41 14.63 21.85
CA GLU A 414 156.26 15.02 22.66
C GLU A 414 155.19 15.75 21.83
N ASN A 415 155.59 16.63 20.90
CA ASN A 415 154.65 17.34 20.03
C ASN A 415 153.96 16.39 19.03
N ARG A 416 154.66 15.36 18.54
CA ARG A 416 154.05 14.30 17.70
C ARG A 416 153.13 13.39 18.52
N GLU A 417 153.49 13.06 19.75
CA GLU A 417 152.65 12.30 20.69
C GLU A 417 151.35 13.06 20.99
N LYS A 418 151.44 14.33 21.37
CA LYS A 418 150.28 15.23 21.58
C LYS A 418 149.44 15.46 20.30
N GLN A 419 149.99 15.24 19.11
CA GLN A 419 149.24 15.21 17.84
C GLN A 419 148.54 13.85 17.64
N GLN A 420 149.20 12.74 17.95
CA GLN A 420 148.61 11.39 17.89
C GLN A 420 147.46 11.23 18.90
N GLU A 421 147.60 11.73 20.12
CA GLU A 421 146.53 11.78 21.12
C GLU A 421 145.30 12.52 20.60
N LYS A 422 145.49 13.69 19.98
CA LYS A 422 144.39 14.48 19.38
C LYS A 422 143.71 13.76 18.23
N MET A 423 144.46 13.08 17.36
CA MET A 423 143.87 12.25 16.29
C MET A 423 143.10 11.06 16.87
N LEU A 424 143.59 10.42 17.93
CA LEU A 424 142.89 9.34 18.62
C LEU A 424 141.61 9.84 19.29
N GLU A 425 141.60 11.02 19.91
CA GLU A 425 140.39 11.60 20.51
C GLU A 425 139.36 11.97 19.43
N GLN A 426 139.78 12.60 18.33
CA GLN A 426 138.91 12.86 17.17
C GLN A 426 138.31 11.57 16.60
N LEU A 427 139.07 10.46 16.55
CA LEU A 427 138.54 9.16 16.13
C LEU A 427 137.53 8.58 17.14
N LYS A 428 137.71 8.78 18.44
CA LYS A 428 136.69 8.41 19.46
C LYS A 428 135.44 9.27 19.32
N GLU A 429 135.58 10.59 19.13
CA GLU A 429 134.47 11.51 18.89
C GLU A 429 133.66 11.08 17.67
N ILE A 430 134.31 10.85 16.52
CA ILE A 430 133.69 10.32 15.30
C ILE A 430 132.99 8.98 15.56
N GLN A 431 133.64 8.05 16.29
CA GLN A 431 133.03 6.76 16.62
C GLN A 431 131.80 6.91 17.52
N ASN A 432 131.81 7.85 18.47
CA ASN A 432 130.69 8.12 19.36
C ASN A 432 129.54 8.84 18.64
N CYS A 433 129.85 9.80 17.75
CA CYS A 433 128.88 10.41 16.85
C CYS A 433 128.25 9.37 15.92
N TYR A 434 129.02 8.42 15.38
CA TYR A 434 128.49 7.31 14.58
C TYR A 434 127.54 6.44 15.40
N LYS A 435 127.92 5.98 16.60
CA LYS A 435 127.04 5.20 17.49
C LYS A 435 125.76 5.97 17.87
N ALA A 436 125.87 7.27 18.12
CA ALA A 436 124.71 8.12 18.44
C ALA A 436 123.78 8.34 17.23
N CYS A 437 124.34 8.39 16.01
CA CYS A 437 123.58 8.41 14.77
C CYS A 437 122.91 7.06 14.51
N GLU A 438 123.66 5.95 14.59
CA GLU A 438 123.17 4.58 14.40
C GLU A 438 122.03 4.23 15.38
N ASN A 439 122.17 4.59 16.66
CA ASN A 439 121.10 4.38 17.64
C ASN A 439 119.87 5.28 17.38
N ARG A 440 120.07 6.49 16.84
CA ARG A 440 118.96 7.35 16.40
C ARG A 440 118.25 6.77 15.18
N CYS A 441 118.99 6.22 14.22
CA CYS A 441 118.44 5.49 13.07
C CYS A 441 117.59 4.30 13.53
N ARG A 442 118.12 3.44 14.41
CA ARG A 442 117.37 2.34 15.04
C ARG A 442 116.09 2.82 15.74
N GLN A 443 116.14 3.94 16.45
CA GLN A 443 114.96 4.51 17.11
C GLN A 443 113.92 4.98 16.07
N THR A 444 114.34 5.66 15.00
CA THR A 444 113.43 6.08 13.93
C THR A 444 112.91 4.91 13.08
N GLU A 445 113.67 3.82 12.94
CA GLU A 445 113.25 2.58 12.29
C GLU A 445 112.15 1.88 13.12
N LEU A 446 112.33 1.78 14.44
CA LEU A 446 111.30 1.26 15.36
C LEU A 446 110.03 2.12 15.33
N GLN A 447 110.15 3.45 15.42
CA GLN A 447 109.01 4.36 15.31
C GLN A 447 108.30 4.26 13.95
N SER A 448 109.06 4.04 12.86
CA SER A 448 108.49 3.82 11.53
C SER A 448 107.75 2.48 11.44
N ALA A 449 108.25 1.43 12.09
CA ALA A 449 107.59 0.13 12.17
C ALA A 449 106.33 0.17 13.04
N GLU A 450 106.35 0.86 14.18
CA GLU A 450 105.18 1.11 15.03
C GLU A 450 104.08 1.86 14.27
N LEU A 451 104.44 2.94 13.55
CA LEU A 451 103.49 3.69 12.71
C LEU A 451 102.97 2.84 11.53
N ALA A 452 103.82 2.02 10.91
CA ALA A 452 103.39 1.11 9.85
C ALA A 452 102.39 0.05 10.37
N GLN A 453 102.63 -0.51 11.56
CA GLN A 453 101.70 -1.44 12.21
C GLN A 453 100.37 -0.75 12.55
N GLN A 454 100.38 0.46 13.11
CA GLN A 454 99.16 1.22 13.40
C GLN A 454 98.34 1.52 12.13
N ILE A 455 99.01 1.83 11.02
CA ILE A 455 98.36 2.00 9.71
C ILE A 455 97.77 0.65 9.23
N GLU A 456 98.52 -0.45 9.34
CA GLU A 456 98.03 -1.77 8.94
C GLU A 456 96.82 -2.22 9.77
N GLU A 457 96.84 -2.00 11.09
CA GLU A 457 95.72 -2.29 11.98
C GLU A 457 94.51 -1.41 11.67
N SER A 458 94.70 -0.11 11.47
CA SER A 458 93.63 0.82 11.08
C SER A 458 93.01 0.48 9.71
N THR A 459 93.81 0.05 8.72
CA THR A 459 93.27 -0.42 7.43
C THR A 459 92.46 -1.72 7.59
N LYS A 460 92.91 -2.68 8.40
CA LYS A 460 92.14 -3.91 8.71
C LYS A 460 90.82 -3.60 9.41
N GLU A 461 90.77 -2.59 10.27
CA GLU A 461 89.52 -2.14 10.92
C GLU A 461 88.58 -1.45 9.93
N ALA A 462 89.10 -0.58 9.06
CA ALA A 462 88.34 0.02 7.97
C ALA A 462 87.79 -1.04 6.99
N GLU A 463 88.55 -2.09 6.68
CA GLU A 463 88.10 -3.22 5.87
C GLU A 463 86.99 -4.03 6.55
N ARG A 464 87.11 -4.33 7.85
CA ARG A 464 86.04 -4.98 8.63
C ARG A 464 84.74 -4.16 8.54
N HIS A 465 84.79 -2.87 8.87
CA HIS A 465 83.63 -1.99 8.79
C HIS A 465 83.06 -1.87 7.37
N LEU A 466 83.90 -1.91 6.33
CA LEU A 466 83.44 -1.95 4.94
C LEU A 466 82.71 -3.27 4.61
N THR A 467 83.11 -4.41 5.18
CA THR A 467 82.39 -5.68 5.01
C THR A 467 81.09 -5.73 5.82
N GLU A 468 81.09 -5.22 7.05
CA GLU A 468 79.90 -5.07 7.91
C GLU A 468 78.86 -4.15 7.27
N PHE A 469 79.29 -3.04 6.68
CA PHE A 469 78.46 -2.12 5.92
C PHE A 469 77.83 -2.82 4.70
N LYS A 470 78.63 -3.52 3.88
CA LYS A 470 78.14 -4.27 2.71
C LYS A 470 77.14 -5.37 3.10
N HIS A 471 77.37 -6.06 4.21
CA HIS A 471 76.42 -7.05 4.74
C HIS A 471 75.11 -6.40 5.21
N SER A 472 75.21 -5.29 5.93
CA SER A 472 74.06 -4.50 6.39
C SER A 472 73.25 -3.92 5.23
N GLU A 473 73.91 -3.46 4.16
CA GLU A 473 73.27 -3.01 2.94
C GLU A 473 72.55 -4.15 2.20
N ALA A 474 73.17 -5.34 2.10
CA ALA A 474 72.53 -6.51 1.50
C ALA A 474 71.26 -6.91 2.27
N LEU A 475 71.30 -6.93 3.60
CA LEU A 475 70.13 -7.17 4.45
C LEU A 475 69.06 -6.08 4.28
N ARG A 476 69.46 -4.80 4.21
CA ARG A 476 68.56 -3.67 3.95
C ARG A 476 67.83 -3.83 2.61
N LEU A 477 68.54 -4.25 1.55
CA LEU A 477 67.98 -4.51 0.23
C LEU A 477 67.04 -5.73 0.23
N GLU A 478 67.31 -6.77 1.02
CA GLU A 478 66.41 -7.91 1.15
C GLU A 478 65.12 -7.55 1.91
N ILE A 479 65.22 -6.74 2.96
CA ILE A 479 64.07 -6.19 3.69
C ILE A 479 63.26 -5.25 2.78
N GLU A 480 63.92 -4.42 1.96
CA GLU A 480 63.28 -3.53 1.00
C GLU A 480 62.50 -4.30 -0.08
N LYS A 481 63.05 -5.41 -0.60
CA LYS A 481 62.33 -6.35 -1.48
C LYS A 481 61.11 -6.96 -0.79
N LYS A 482 61.27 -7.50 0.42
CA LYS A 482 60.16 -8.09 1.21
C LYS A 482 59.05 -7.07 1.50
N ARG A 483 59.41 -5.81 1.77
CA ARG A 483 58.47 -4.69 1.95
C ARG A 483 57.67 -4.42 0.67
N GLU A 484 58.33 -4.40 -0.47
CA GLU A 484 57.66 -4.17 -1.77
C GLU A 484 56.78 -5.37 -2.18
N ASP A 485 57.22 -6.61 -1.96
CA ASP A 485 56.40 -7.82 -2.15
C ASP A 485 55.12 -7.78 -1.30
N LEU A 486 55.22 -7.40 -0.02
CA LEU A 486 54.06 -7.26 0.87
C LEU A 486 53.13 -6.13 0.41
N LYS A 487 53.68 -5.00 -0.05
CA LYS A 487 52.93 -3.89 -0.64
C LYS A 487 52.19 -4.30 -1.91
N MET A 488 52.83 -5.05 -2.81
CA MET A 488 52.20 -5.58 -4.03
C MET A 488 51.08 -6.58 -3.70
N ARG A 489 51.30 -7.49 -2.74
CA ARG A 489 50.25 -8.41 -2.25
C ARG A 489 49.07 -7.65 -1.62
N ALA A 490 49.33 -6.60 -0.85
CA ALA A 490 48.28 -5.75 -0.26
C ALA A 490 47.51 -4.96 -1.33
N GLN A 491 48.19 -4.44 -2.36
CA GLN A 491 47.53 -3.78 -3.49
C GLN A 491 46.66 -4.75 -4.30
N GLU A 492 47.11 -5.99 -4.52
CA GLU A 492 46.34 -7.01 -5.21
C GLU A 492 45.10 -7.47 -4.41
N THR A 493 45.22 -7.67 -3.08
CA THR A 493 44.02 -7.97 -2.27
C THR A 493 43.04 -6.79 -2.25
N ILE A 494 43.53 -5.54 -2.18
CA ILE A 494 42.68 -4.34 -2.35
C ILE A 494 42.00 -4.33 -3.72
N ARG A 495 42.69 -4.74 -4.80
CA ARG A 495 42.10 -4.85 -6.16
C ARG A 495 41.01 -5.93 -6.21
N GLN A 496 41.24 -7.08 -5.57
CA GLN A 496 40.27 -8.17 -5.47
C GLN A 496 39.03 -7.76 -4.66
N TRP A 497 39.20 -7.09 -3.52
CA TRP A 497 38.08 -6.56 -2.72
C TRP A 497 37.32 -5.48 -3.50
N LYS A 498 38.00 -4.54 -4.17
CA LYS A 498 37.34 -3.56 -5.06
C LYS A 498 36.53 -4.25 -6.17
N LEU A 499 37.03 -5.32 -6.76
CA LEU A 499 36.30 -6.11 -7.76
C LEU A 499 35.09 -6.83 -7.15
N LYS A 500 35.22 -7.41 -5.95
CA LYS A 500 34.12 -8.06 -5.23
C LYS A 500 33.01 -7.05 -4.87
N CYS A 501 33.37 -5.88 -4.38
CA CYS A 501 32.41 -4.80 -4.11
C CYS A 501 31.70 -4.33 -5.38
N LYS A 502 32.41 -4.21 -6.52
CA LYS A 502 31.78 -3.89 -7.82
C LYS A 502 30.80 -4.97 -8.29
N LYS A 503 31.10 -6.26 -8.09
CA LYS A 503 30.17 -7.36 -8.40
C LYS A 503 28.92 -7.29 -7.53
N LEU A 504 29.09 -7.18 -6.21
CA LEU A 504 27.98 -7.07 -5.26
C LEU A 504 27.11 -5.83 -5.52
N ALA A 505 27.71 -4.69 -5.88
CA ALA A 505 26.97 -3.50 -6.26
C ALA A 505 26.09 -3.72 -7.51
N HIS A 506 26.64 -4.38 -8.55
CA HIS A 506 25.88 -4.69 -9.77
C HIS A 506 24.83 -5.80 -9.56
N GLU A 507 25.05 -6.72 -8.63
CA GLU A 507 24.06 -7.71 -8.19
C GLU A 507 22.91 -7.05 -7.39
N MET A 508 23.22 -6.11 -6.49
CA MET A 508 22.23 -5.28 -5.80
C MET A 508 21.45 -4.38 -6.76
N GLU A 509 22.10 -3.81 -7.78
CA GLU A 509 21.44 -2.97 -8.78
C GLU A 509 20.46 -3.78 -9.62
N LYS A 510 20.82 -5.00 -10.05
CA LYS A 510 19.90 -5.95 -10.69
C LYS A 510 18.74 -6.38 -9.79
N GLN A 511 18.98 -6.58 -8.50
CA GLN A 511 17.90 -6.84 -7.54
C GLN A 511 16.96 -5.63 -7.47
N ASN A 512 17.49 -4.40 -7.42
CA ASN A 512 16.71 -3.18 -7.44
C ASN A 512 15.91 -3.01 -8.76
N GLU A 513 16.50 -3.31 -9.92
CA GLU A 513 15.80 -3.35 -11.22
C GLU A 513 14.59 -4.31 -11.17
N THR A 514 14.78 -5.56 -10.72
CA THR A 514 13.69 -6.53 -10.60
C THR A 514 12.62 -6.15 -9.58
N ILE A 515 13.01 -5.50 -8.46
CA ILE A 515 12.07 -4.95 -7.48
C ILE A 515 11.26 -3.80 -8.09
N ASN A 516 11.89 -2.91 -8.86
CA ASN A 516 11.20 -1.83 -9.56
C ASN A 516 10.25 -2.36 -10.65
N GLU A 517 10.63 -3.40 -11.39
CA GLU A 517 9.73 -4.10 -12.30
C GLU A 517 8.50 -4.67 -11.58
N LEU A 518 8.69 -5.35 -10.44
CA LEU A 518 7.59 -5.91 -9.64
C LEU A 518 6.71 -4.80 -9.04
N MET A 519 7.30 -3.70 -8.60
CA MET A 519 6.58 -2.53 -8.10
C MET A 519 5.72 -1.88 -9.20
N ASN A 520 6.27 -1.74 -10.41
CA ASN A 520 5.54 -1.24 -11.58
C ASN A 520 4.39 -2.17 -11.99
N LYS A 521 4.62 -3.49 -12.03
CA LYS A 521 3.59 -4.51 -12.30
C LYS A 521 2.47 -4.47 -11.24
N ASN A 522 2.81 -4.30 -9.96
CA ASN A 522 1.85 -4.15 -8.88
C ASN A 522 1.07 -2.82 -8.96
N SER A 523 1.75 -1.71 -9.29
CA SER A 523 1.09 -0.40 -9.51
C SER A 523 0.08 -0.47 -10.67
N GLN A 524 0.43 -1.16 -11.76
CA GLN A 524 -0.47 -1.39 -12.89
C GLN A 524 -1.68 -2.26 -12.49
N ALA A 525 -1.45 -3.38 -11.79
CA ALA A 525 -2.53 -4.24 -11.29
C ALA A 525 -3.47 -3.51 -10.30
N LEU A 526 -2.96 -2.56 -9.51
CA LEU A 526 -3.79 -1.70 -8.65
C LEU A 526 -4.67 -0.74 -9.47
N LYS A 527 -4.14 -0.11 -10.53
CA LYS A 527 -4.95 0.72 -11.44
C LYS A 527 -6.05 -0.08 -12.11
N GLU A 528 -5.72 -1.25 -12.66
CA GLU A 528 -6.71 -2.15 -13.30
C GLU A 528 -7.79 -2.61 -12.31
N LYS A 529 -7.42 -2.89 -11.06
CA LYS A 529 -8.36 -3.21 -9.98
C LYS A 529 -9.29 -2.04 -9.64
N ASP A 530 -8.78 -0.80 -9.64
CA ASP A 530 -9.59 0.39 -9.36
C ASP A 530 -10.44 0.83 -10.56
N ASP A 531 -10.00 0.59 -11.80
CA ASP A 531 -10.84 0.66 -13.01
C ASP A 531 -11.99 -0.36 -12.95
N LEU A 532 -11.71 -1.61 -12.56
CA LEU A 532 -12.72 -2.65 -12.40
C LEU A 532 -13.71 -2.34 -11.26
N ARG A 533 -13.23 -1.78 -10.13
CA ARG A 533 -14.09 -1.24 -9.07
C ARG A 533 -14.97 -0.10 -9.56
N SER A 534 -14.43 0.82 -10.36
CA SER A 534 -15.19 1.94 -10.93
C SER A 534 -16.28 1.45 -11.88
N LYS A 535 -15.96 0.50 -12.77
CA LYS A 535 -16.93 -0.18 -13.65
C LYS A 535 -18.01 -0.92 -12.85
N LEU A 536 -17.64 -1.60 -11.77
CA LEU A 536 -18.59 -2.26 -10.87
C LEU A 536 -19.53 -1.26 -10.17
N LEU A 537 -19.02 -0.13 -9.70
CA LEU A 537 -19.85 0.93 -9.09
C LEU A 537 -20.83 1.54 -10.11
N SER A 538 -20.41 1.77 -11.35
CA SER A 538 -21.31 2.18 -12.43
C SER A 538 -22.39 1.15 -12.72
N ALA A 539 -22.05 -0.15 -12.75
CA ALA A 539 -23.01 -1.22 -12.95
C ALA A 539 -24.01 -1.36 -11.77
N ILE A 540 -23.54 -1.21 -10.53
CA ILE A 540 -24.41 -1.16 -9.33
C ILE A 540 -25.39 0.01 -9.45
N HIS A 541 -24.93 1.20 -9.82
CA HIS A 541 -25.80 2.36 -9.99
C HIS A 541 -26.86 2.16 -11.10
N GLN A 542 -26.48 1.53 -12.22
CA GLN A 542 -27.44 1.14 -13.26
C GLN A 542 -28.49 0.15 -12.74
N ILE A 543 -28.08 -0.86 -11.96
CA ILE A 543 -29.00 -1.83 -11.34
C ILE A 543 -29.92 -1.14 -10.32
N GLU A 544 -29.44 -0.16 -9.55
CA GLU A 544 -30.27 0.62 -8.62
C GLU A 544 -31.29 1.51 -9.34
N ASN A 545 -30.94 2.08 -10.49
CA ASN A 545 -31.89 2.86 -11.28
C ASN A 545 -32.96 1.96 -11.93
N LEU A 546 -32.56 0.81 -12.50
CA LEU A 546 -33.51 -0.20 -12.99
C LEU A 546 -34.42 -0.75 -11.88
N ARG A 547 -33.92 -0.87 -10.64
CA ARG A 547 -34.74 -1.25 -9.47
C ARG A 547 -35.76 -0.16 -9.09
N LYS A 548 -35.41 1.13 -9.19
CA LYS A 548 -36.36 2.24 -8.99
C LYS A 548 -37.41 2.24 -10.08
N GLU A 549 -37.01 2.14 -11.36
CA GLU A 549 -37.93 2.06 -12.50
C GLU A 549 -38.91 0.87 -12.36
N LEU A 550 -38.42 -0.30 -11.93
CA LEU A 550 -39.27 -1.45 -11.64
C LEU A 550 -40.24 -1.17 -10.47
N SER A 551 -39.79 -0.50 -9.40
CA SER A 551 -40.65 -0.09 -8.29
C SER A 551 -41.73 0.92 -8.71
N ASP A 552 -41.39 1.85 -9.59
CA ASP A 552 -42.32 2.84 -10.16
C ASP A 552 -43.34 2.18 -11.09
N VAL A 553 -42.95 1.13 -11.82
CA VAL A 553 -43.87 0.32 -12.64
C VAL A 553 -44.79 -0.53 -11.75
N LEU A 554 -44.26 -1.16 -10.71
CA LEU A 554 -45.05 -1.97 -9.76
C LEU A 554 -46.08 -1.13 -8.99
N THR A 555 -45.69 0.06 -8.52
CA THR A 555 -46.63 0.97 -7.83
C THR A 555 -47.70 1.52 -8.76
N LYS A 556 -47.36 1.93 -9.99
CA LYS A 556 -48.35 2.31 -11.02
C LYS A 556 -49.29 1.16 -11.37
N ARG A 557 -48.79 -0.07 -11.41
CA ARG A 557 -49.61 -1.27 -11.65
C ARG A 557 -50.57 -1.53 -10.50
N ALA A 558 -50.11 -1.46 -9.25
CA ALA A 558 -50.98 -1.62 -8.07
C ALA A 558 -52.12 -0.57 -8.08
N GLN A 559 -51.80 0.69 -8.38
CA GLN A 559 -52.81 1.76 -8.53
C GLN A 559 -53.81 1.48 -9.68
N GLN A 560 -53.36 0.86 -10.78
CA GLN A 560 -54.26 0.45 -11.86
C GLN A 560 -55.16 -0.74 -11.46
N GLU A 561 -54.64 -1.69 -10.68
CA GLU A 561 -55.39 -2.83 -10.17
C GLU A 561 -56.43 -2.38 -9.10
N GLU A 562 -56.08 -1.45 -8.21
CA GLU A 562 -57.03 -0.77 -7.31
C GLU A 562 -58.13 -0.01 -8.09
N LEU A 563 -57.75 0.73 -9.15
CA LEU A 563 -58.71 1.44 -9.99
C LEU A 563 -59.62 0.49 -10.79
N LEU A 564 -59.14 -0.69 -11.19
CA LEU A 564 -59.96 -1.73 -11.81
C LEU A 564 -60.94 -2.33 -10.80
N HIS A 565 -60.48 -2.74 -9.62
CA HIS A 565 -61.37 -3.21 -8.55
C HIS A 565 -62.44 -2.17 -8.17
N SER A 566 -62.08 -0.87 -8.13
CA SER A 566 -63.06 0.22 -7.88
C SER A 566 -64.13 0.38 -8.98
N LYS A 567 -63.88 -0.14 -10.19
CA LYS A 567 -64.84 -0.19 -11.30
C LYS A 567 -65.61 -1.49 -11.32
N GLU A 568 -64.98 -2.62 -10.96
CA GLU A 568 -65.62 -3.93 -10.81
C GLU A 568 -66.70 -3.87 -9.72
N VAL A 569 -66.38 -3.32 -8.54
CA VAL A 569 -67.36 -3.10 -7.46
C VAL A 569 -68.55 -2.26 -7.95
N LYS A 570 -68.29 -1.13 -8.63
CA LYS A 570 -69.37 -0.28 -9.19
C LYS A 570 -70.19 -0.97 -10.28
N LEU A 571 -69.58 -1.87 -11.04
CA LEU A 571 -70.23 -2.64 -12.09
C LEU A 571 -71.09 -3.76 -11.49
N ASP A 572 -70.67 -4.36 -10.37
CA ASP A 572 -71.48 -5.33 -9.62
C ASP A 572 -72.60 -4.64 -8.79
N GLU A 573 -72.36 -3.43 -8.26
CA GLU A 573 -73.40 -2.54 -7.72
C GLU A 573 -74.46 -2.24 -8.80
N MET A 574 -74.05 -1.81 -10.00
CA MET A 574 -74.97 -1.57 -11.12
C MET A 574 -75.73 -2.83 -11.55
N LYS A 575 -75.09 -4.00 -11.62
CA LYS A 575 -75.80 -5.28 -11.88
C LYS A 575 -76.83 -5.59 -10.79
N SER A 576 -76.53 -5.31 -9.52
CA SER A 576 -77.47 -5.54 -8.43
C SER A 576 -78.71 -4.64 -8.55
N HIS A 577 -78.52 -3.38 -8.98
CA HIS A 577 -79.62 -2.48 -9.32
C HIS A 577 -80.38 -2.93 -10.58
N GLU A 578 -79.70 -3.42 -11.61
CA GLU A 578 -80.32 -3.97 -12.83
C GLU A 578 -81.21 -5.19 -12.49
N VAL A 579 -80.73 -6.11 -11.66
CA VAL A 579 -81.52 -7.27 -11.17
C VAL A 579 -82.72 -6.80 -10.33
N SER A 580 -82.53 -5.84 -9.43
CA SER A 580 -83.64 -5.26 -8.64
C SER A 580 -84.71 -4.63 -9.53
N LEU A 581 -84.30 -3.89 -10.58
CA LEU A 581 -85.21 -3.30 -11.56
C LEU A 581 -85.87 -4.37 -12.45
N GLU A 582 -85.17 -5.45 -12.81
CA GLU A 582 -85.81 -6.59 -13.47
C GLU A 582 -86.87 -7.24 -12.57
N GLU A 583 -86.62 -7.35 -11.26
CA GLU A 583 -87.58 -7.90 -10.29
C GLU A 583 -88.81 -6.99 -10.14
N GLU A 584 -88.62 -5.68 -9.99
CA GLU A 584 -89.71 -4.70 -10.04
C GLU A 584 -90.50 -4.79 -11.36
N ILE A 585 -89.82 -4.93 -12.51
CA ILE A 585 -90.47 -5.10 -13.82
C ILE A 585 -91.24 -6.42 -13.89
N LYS A 586 -90.73 -7.53 -13.32
CA LYS A 586 -91.43 -8.83 -13.24
C LYS A 586 -92.67 -8.72 -12.34
N GLU A 587 -92.60 -7.99 -11.23
CA GLU A 587 -93.74 -7.71 -10.36
C GLU A 587 -94.80 -6.83 -11.05
N VAL A 588 -94.38 -5.74 -11.73
CA VAL A 588 -95.27 -4.86 -12.50
C VAL A 588 -95.91 -5.61 -13.68
N GLN A 589 -95.17 -6.46 -14.39
CA GLN A 589 -95.79 -7.37 -15.37
C GLN A 589 -96.79 -8.33 -14.71
N GLY A 590 -96.53 -8.76 -13.47
CA GLY A 590 -97.45 -9.56 -12.66
C GLY A 590 -98.74 -8.80 -12.28
N THR A 591 -98.65 -7.52 -11.92
CA THR A 591 -99.84 -6.68 -11.64
C THR A 591 -100.59 -6.31 -12.91
N VAL A 592 -99.90 -5.99 -14.01
CA VAL A 592 -100.52 -5.78 -15.33
C VAL A 592 -101.27 -7.05 -15.79
N LYS A 593 -100.68 -8.24 -15.68
CA LYS A 593 -101.38 -9.52 -16.00
C LYS A 593 -102.61 -9.75 -15.13
N LYS A 594 -102.59 -9.36 -13.84
CA LYS A 594 -103.78 -9.38 -12.97
C LYS A 594 -104.85 -8.41 -13.45
N LEU A 595 -104.48 -7.17 -13.77
CA LEU A 595 -105.40 -6.13 -14.28
C LEU A 595 -105.98 -6.47 -15.66
N GLU A 596 -105.19 -7.03 -16.57
CA GLU A 596 -105.67 -7.55 -17.85
C GLU A 596 -106.71 -8.66 -17.66
N ASN A 597 -106.47 -9.58 -16.71
CA ASN A 597 -107.41 -10.66 -16.43
C ASN A 597 -108.69 -10.13 -15.79
N GLU A 598 -108.61 -9.10 -14.93
CA GLU A 598 -109.80 -8.43 -14.40
C GLU A 598 -110.55 -7.65 -15.49
N LEU A 599 -109.85 -6.99 -16.41
CA LEU A 599 -110.44 -6.34 -17.59
C LEU A 599 -111.12 -7.37 -18.51
N LYS A 600 -110.53 -8.55 -18.73
CA LYS A 600 -111.14 -9.65 -19.49
C LYS A 600 -112.43 -10.15 -18.81
N LYS A 601 -112.48 -10.23 -17.48
CA LYS A 601 -113.73 -10.52 -16.74
C LYS A 601 -114.77 -9.40 -16.89
N GLN A 602 -114.37 -8.14 -16.74
CA GLN A 602 -115.25 -6.98 -16.91
C GLN A 602 -115.87 -6.95 -18.30
N VAL A 603 -115.07 -7.18 -19.36
CA VAL A 603 -115.54 -7.29 -20.75
C VAL A 603 -116.45 -8.50 -20.94
N PHE A 604 -116.17 -9.65 -20.32
CA PHE A 604 -117.06 -10.82 -20.37
C PHE A 604 -118.43 -10.51 -19.74
N VAL A 605 -118.47 -9.92 -18.55
CA VAL A 605 -119.72 -9.50 -17.87
C VAL A 605 -120.46 -8.42 -18.66
N GLN A 606 -119.74 -7.45 -19.23
CA GLN A 606 -120.32 -6.42 -20.09
C GLN A 606 -120.97 -7.02 -21.36
N ASN A 607 -120.30 -7.99 -21.99
CA ASN A 607 -120.84 -8.70 -23.15
C ASN A 607 -122.06 -9.54 -22.79
N GLN A 608 -122.03 -10.23 -21.64
CA GLN A 608 -123.19 -10.96 -21.12
C GLN A 608 -124.39 -10.02 -20.90
N MET A 609 -124.20 -8.92 -20.15
CA MET A 609 -125.25 -7.92 -19.95
C MET A 609 -125.73 -7.30 -21.28
N HIS A 610 -124.86 -7.16 -22.28
CA HIS A 610 -125.28 -6.71 -23.62
C HIS A 610 -126.18 -7.75 -24.30
N THR A 611 -125.84 -9.05 -24.26
CA THR A 611 -126.70 -10.10 -24.81
C THR A 611 -128.04 -10.22 -24.08
N GLU A 612 -128.06 -10.10 -22.76
CA GLU A 612 -129.29 -10.05 -21.95
C GLU A 612 -130.13 -8.81 -22.29
N LYS A 613 -129.49 -7.65 -22.51
CA LYS A 613 -130.17 -6.42 -22.96
C LYS A 613 -130.78 -6.54 -24.36
N GLU A 614 -130.12 -7.22 -25.29
CA GLU A 614 -130.71 -7.48 -26.61
C GLU A 614 -131.83 -8.53 -26.54
N HIS A 615 -131.72 -9.56 -25.68
CA HIS A 615 -132.81 -10.49 -25.39
C HIS A 615 -134.07 -9.76 -24.90
N LEU A 616 -133.91 -8.94 -23.85
CA LEU A 616 -134.99 -8.13 -23.27
C LEU A 616 -135.59 -7.14 -24.30
N LYS A 617 -134.78 -6.56 -25.20
CA LYS A 617 -135.29 -5.78 -26.33
C LYS A 617 -136.14 -6.62 -27.28
N THR A 618 -135.72 -7.85 -27.63
CA THR A 618 -136.51 -8.72 -28.51
C THR A 618 -137.82 -9.17 -27.87
N GLU A 619 -137.83 -9.43 -26.55
CA GLU A 619 -139.06 -9.72 -25.80
C GLU A 619 -139.98 -8.50 -25.73
N LEU A 620 -139.44 -7.30 -25.48
CA LEU A 620 -140.21 -6.07 -25.58
C LEU A 620 -140.77 -5.85 -27.00
N ALA A 621 -140.03 -6.22 -28.06
CA ALA A 621 -140.52 -6.12 -29.43
C ALA A 621 -141.65 -7.13 -29.74
N THR A 622 -141.57 -8.36 -29.24
CA THR A 622 -142.66 -9.35 -29.42
C THR A 622 -143.89 -8.99 -28.58
N ILE A 623 -143.71 -8.50 -27.34
CA ILE A 623 -144.82 -7.99 -26.50
C ILE A 623 -145.51 -6.79 -27.18
N ASN A 624 -144.76 -5.84 -27.74
CA ASN A 624 -145.33 -4.72 -28.50
C ASN A 624 -146.07 -5.18 -29.77
N LEU A 625 -145.60 -6.24 -30.45
CA LEU A 625 -146.30 -6.81 -31.60
C LEU A 625 -147.60 -7.52 -31.20
N ILE A 626 -147.62 -8.23 -30.06
CA ILE A 626 -148.82 -8.83 -29.48
C ILE A 626 -149.82 -7.74 -29.09
N HIS A 627 -149.37 -6.69 -28.38
CA HIS A 627 -150.21 -5.56 -27.99
C HIS A 627 -150.86 -4.86 -29.19
N LYS A 628 -150.14 -4.68 -30.30
CA LYS A 628 -150.73 -4.19 -31.55
C LYS A 628 -151.83 -5.10 -32.10
N LYS A 629 -151.61 -6.42 -32.14
CA LYS A 629 -152.63 -7.38 -32.60
C LYS A 629 -153.86 -7.41 -31.70
N ASP A 630 -153.69 -7.24 -30.39
CA ASP A 630 -154.82 -7.16 -29.45
C ASP A 630 -155.54 -5.80 -29.53
N GLN A 631 -154.83 -4.72 -29.90
CA GLN A 631 -155.44 -3.44 -30.25
C GLN A 631 -156.22 -3.51 -31.58
N GLU A 632 -155.70 -4.22 -32.59
CA GLU A 632 -156.39 -4.50 -33.86
C GLU A 632 -157.70 -5.30 -33.61
N ARG A 633 -157.63 -6.38 -32.81
CA ARG A 633 -158.80 -7.16 -32.38
C ARG A 633 -159.83 -6.35 -31.59
N LEU A 634 -159.38 -5.41 -30.75
CA LEU A 634 -160.28 -4.51 -30.01
C LEU A 634 -161.02 -3.54 -30.93
N LEU A 635 -160.39 -3.09 -32.02
CA LEU A 635 -161.04 -2.26 -33.04
C LEU A 635 -162.04 -3.07 -33.88
N GLU A 636 -161.69 -4.31 -34.24
CA GLU A 636 -162.58 -5.27 -34.92
C GLU A 636 -163.84 -5.56 -34.07
N MET A 637 -163.66 -5.89 -32.79
CA MET A 637 -164.78 -5.99 -31.82
C MET A 637 -165.59 -4.69 -31.68
N GLN A 638 -164.96 -3.52 -31.78
CA GLN A 638 -165.67 -2.23 -31.70
C GLN A 638 -166.52 -1.97 -32.95
N GLU A 639 -166.12 -2.48 -34.11
CA GLU A 639 -166.89 -2.42 -35.35
C GLU A 639 -168.07 -3.41 -35.31
N ASP A 640 -167.86 -4.64 -34.84
CA ASP A 640 -168.94 -5.60 -34.59
C ASP A 640 -169.99 -5.07 -33.61
N VAL A 641 -169.57 -4.40 -32.53
CA VAL A 641 -170.49 -3.75 -31.58
C VAL A 641 -171.31 -2.63 -32.23
N LYS A 642 -170.74 -1.87 -33.18
CA LYS A 642 -171.51 -0.88 -33.97
C LYS A 642 -172.53 -1.59 -34.87
N ASN A 643 -172.13 -2.65 -35.57
CA ASN A 643 -173.00 -3.42 -36.47
C ASN A 643 -174.16 -4.10 -35.73
N LEU A 644 -173.90 -4.68 -34.56
CA LEU A 644 -174.95 -5.20 -33.68
C LEU A 644 -175.86 -4.08 -33.14
N SER A 645 -175.33 -2.88 -32.92
CA SER A 645 -176.13 -1.74 -32.44
C SER A 645 -177.09 -1.18 -33.50
N SER A 646 -176.71 -1.15 -34.78
CA SER A 646 -177.60 -0.72 -35.87
C SER A 646 -178.71 -1.73 -36.14
N VAL A 647 -178.37 -3.04 -36.20
CA VAL A 647 -179.36 -4.13 -36.31
C VAL A 647 -180.37 -4.08 -35.16
N ARG A 648 -179.93 -3.79 -33.92
CA ARG A 648 -180.83 -3.62 -32.77
C ARG A 648 -181.81 -2.44 -32.95
N VAL A 649 -181.37 -1.32 -33.53
CA VAL A 649 -182.23 -0.16 -33.82
C VAL A 649 -183.25 -0.50 -34.91
N GLU A 650 -182.84 -1.17 -35.99
CA GLU A 650 -183.75 -1.63 -37.04
C GLU A 650 -184.85 -2.57 -36.51
N LEU A 651 -184.48 -3.55 -35.68
CA LEU A 651 -185.43 -4.47 -35.07
C LEU A 651 -186.43 -3.73 -34.15
N THR A 652 -185.95 -2.74 -33.39
CA THR A 652 -186.80 -1.91 -32.52
C THR A 652 -187.83 -1.11 -33.33
N ASN A 653 -187.43 -0.56 -34.48
CA ASN A 653 -188.33 0.17 -35.36
C ASN A 653 -189.40 -0.74 -35.99
N ARG A 654 -189.03 -1.93 -36.49
CA ARG A 654 -189.97 -2.91 -37.06
C ARG A 654 -191.04 -3.33 -36.04
N ILE A 655 -190.67 -3.54 -34.77
CA ILE A 655 -191.62 -3.86 -33.69
C ILE A 655 -192.63 -2.71 -33.47
N ALA A 656 -192.17 -1.46 -33.51
CA ALA A 656 -193.05 -0.29 -33.36
C ALA A 656 -194.01 -0.09 -34.54
N GLU A 657 -193.64 -0.54 -35.74
CA GLU A 657 -194.51 -0.54 -36.92
C GLU A 657 -195.58 -1.65 -36.84
N GLU A 658 -195.20 -2.88 -36.46
CA GLU A 658 -196.18 -3.96 -36.23
C GLU A 658 -197.16 -3.61 -35.11
N GLU A 659 -196.71 -2.95 -34.04
CA GLU A 659 -197.61 -2.45 -32.99
C GLU A 659 -198.67 -1.45 -33.49
N LYS A 660 -198.33 -0.59 -34.47
CA LYS A 660 -199.30 0.32 -35.09
C LYS A 660 -200.34 -0.46 -35.91
N VAL A 661 -199.88 -1.37 -36.78
CA VAL A 661 -200.75 -2.21 -37.62
C VAL A 661 -201.70 -3.05 -36.76
N LYS A 662 -201.19 -3.63 -35.67
CA LYS A 662 -201.97 -4.39 -34.68
C LYS A 662 -203.07 -3.55 -34.02
N LYS A 663 -202.79 -2.28 -33.70
CA LYS A 663 -203.77 -1.34 -33.11
C LYS A 663 -204.87 -0.93 -34.10
N GLU A 664 -204.56 -0.78 -35.40
CA GLU A 664 -205.60 -0.57 -36.43
C GLU A 664 -206.46 -1.81 -36.68
N LEU A 665 -205.86 -3.01 -36.73
CA LEU A 665 -206.59 -4.27 -36.92
C LEU A 665 -207.57 -4.54 -35.78
N LEU A 666 -207.17 -4.29 -34.53
CA LEU A 666 -208.06 -4.39 -33.36
C LEU A 666 -209.26 -3.44 -33.44
N LYS A 667 -209.08 -2.24 -34.01
CA LYS A 667 -210.18 -1.29 -34.20
C LYS A 667 -211.19 -1.80 -35.24
N ARG A 668 -210.70 -2.28 -36.40
CA ARG A 668 -211.55 -2.89 -37.45
C ARG A 668 -212.31 -4.14 -36.96
N LEU A 669 -211.69 -4.94 -36.10
CA LEU A 669 -212.36 -6.09 -35.46
C LEU A 669 -213.52 -5.65 -34.56
N SER A 670 -213.35 -4.59 -33.76
CA SER A 670 -214.41 -4.06 -32.89
C SER A 670 -215.61 -3.52 -33.68
N ASP A 671 -215.38 -2.85 -34.79
CA ASP A 671 -216.45 -2.31 -35.64
C ASP A 671 -217.21 -3.42 -36.39
N LEU A 672 -216.50 -4.48 -36.84
CA LEU A 672 -217.13 -5.68 -37.41
C LEU A 672 -217.93 -6.47 -36.37
N GLN A 673 -217.44 -6.58 -35.14
CA GLN A 673 -218.13 -7.30 -34.07
C GLN A 673 -219.48 -6.65 -33.74
N LYS A 674 -219.57 -5.31 -33.73
CA LYS A 674 -220.85 -4.60 -33.54
C LYS A 674 -221.85 -4.85 -34.68
N GLN A 675 -221.38 -4.98 -35.93
CA GLN A 675 -222.25 -5.39 -37.05
C GLN A 675 -222.70 -6.86 -36.96
N GLN A 676 -221.92 -7.73 -36.32
CA GLN A 676 -222.31 -9.10 -36.04
C GLN A 676 -223.39 -9.16 -34.95
N GLU A 677 -223.22 -8.38 -33.88
CA GLU A 677 -224.14 -8.32 -32.73
C GLU A 677 -225.53 -7.79 -33.13
N SER A 678 -225.63 -6.69 -33.90
CA SER A 678 -226.94 -6.17 -34.33
C SER A 678 -227.72 -7.15 -35.21
N LYS A 679 -227.04 -7.89 -36.10
CA LYS A 679 -227.65 -8.93 -36.94
C LYS A 679 -228.09 -10.17 -36.15
N LEU A 680 -227.46 -10.45 -35.01
CA LEU A 680 -227.89 -11.49 -34.09
C LEU A 680 -229.15 -11.08 -33.31
N GLU A 681 -229.33 -9.79 -32.97
CA GLU A 681 -230.59 -9.30 -32.38
C GLU A 681 -231.75 -9.30 -33.40
N GLU A 682 -231.51 -8.93 -34.66
CA GLU A 682 -232.48 -9.07 -35.75
C GLU A 682 -232.88 -10.55 -35.97
N MET A 683 -231.91 -11.47 -35.99
CA MET A 683 -232.19 -12.91 -36.15
C MET A 683 -232.92 -13.51 -34.94
N THR A 684 -232.56 -13.12 -33.70
CA THR A 684 -233.22 -13.65 -32.50
C THR A 684 -234.60 -13.06 -32.23
N SER A 685 -234.91 -11.85 -32.73
CA SER A 685 -236.27 -11.30 -32.70
C SER A 685 -237.18 -12.00 -33.71
N ALA A 686 -236.74 -12.17 -34.97
CA ALA A 686 -237.48 -12.95 -35.97
C ALA A 686 -237.73 -14.41 -35.52
N ASN A 687 -236.75 -15.05 -34.88
CA ASN A 687 -236.90 -16.41 -34.37
C ASN A 687 -237.95 -16.52 -33.24
N ARG A 688 -238.07 -15.51 -32.35
CA ARG A 688 -239.14 -15.49 -31.32
C ARG A 688 -240.53 -15.36 -31.93
N GLN A 689 -240.65 -14.60 -33.02
CA GLN A 689 -241.92 -14.41 -33.73
C GLN A 689 -242.40 -15.73 -34.36
N LEU A 690 -241.49 -16.46 -35.02
CA LEU A 690 -241.76 -17.80 -35.57
C LEU A 690 -242.07 -18.86 -34.50
N ILE A 691 -241.52 -18.73 -33.28
CA ILE A 691 -241.86 -19.63 -32.17
C ILE A 691 -243.30 -19.42 -31.71
N MET A 692 -243.76 -18.16 -31.55
CA MET A 692 -245.13 -17.88 -31.12
C MET A 692 -246.18 -18.36 -32.14
N GLU A 693 -245.97 -18.13 -33.45
CA GLU A 693 -246.86 -18.67 -34.49
C GLU A 693 -246.90 -20.20 -34.47
N ARG A 694 -245.75 -20.85 -34.25
CA ARG A 694 -245.66 -22.32 -34.16
C ARG A 694 -246.37 -22.88 -32.93
N GLU A 695 -246.28 -22.21 -31.78
CA GLU A 695 -246.99 -22.61 -30.56
C GLU A 695 -248.50 -22.45 -30.69
N ILE A 696 -248.98 -21.35 -31.29
CA ILE A 696 -250.41 -21.13 -31.60
C ILE A 696 -250.92 -22.24 -32.52
N HIS A 697 -250.25 -22.52 -33.64
CA HIS A 697 -250.66 -23.59 -34.55
C HIS A 697 -250.56 -24.99 -33.94
N GLN A 698 -249.64 -25.23 -32.99
CA GLN A 698 -249.62 -26.50 -32.25
C GLN A 698 -250.79 -26.64 -31.29
N GLN A 699 -251.27 -25.54 -30.69
CA GLN A 699 -252.46 -25.53 -29.83
C GLN A 699 -253.74 -25.74 -30.65
N GLU A 700 -253.91 -25.02 -31.77
CA GLU A 700 -255.04 -25.22 -32.70
C GLU A 700 -255.13 -26.68 -33.21
N LEU A 701 -253.98 -27.29 -33.53
CA LEU A 701 -253.88 -28.71 -33.90
C LEU A 701 -254.14 -29.68 -32.74
N ALA A 702 -254.00 -29.26 -31.49
CA ALA A 702 -254.35 -30.07 -30.31
C ALA A 702 -255.86 -30.01 -30.06
N ASP A 703 -256.46 -28.83 -30.14
CA ASP A 703 -257.88 -28.61 -29.87
C ASP A 703 -258.75 -29.32 -30.92
N LEU A 704 -258.42 -29.20 -32.23
CA LEU A 704 -259.07 -29.94 -33.32
C LEU A 704 -258.96 -31.48 -33.16
N ARG A 705 -257.86 -31.99 -32.58
CA ARG A 705 -257.72 -33.42 -32.26
C ARG A 705 -258.59 -33.82 -31.07
N SER A 706 -258.77 -32.95 -30.09
CA SER A 706 -259.60 -33.21 -28.92
C SER A 706 -261.10 -33.33 -29.29
N GLU A 707 -261.57 -32.50 -30.23
CA GLU A 707 -262.94 -32.59 -30.74
C GLU A 707 -263.17 -33.89 -31.52
N LEU A 708 -262.25 -34.24 -32.42
CA LEU A 708 -262.29 -35.49 -33.19
C LEU A 708 -262.34 -36.73 -32.28
N GLN A 709 -261.54 -36.72 -31.21
CA GLN A 709 -261.49 -37.79 -30.20
C GLN A 709 -262.80 -37.87 -29.40
N ASN A 710 -263.38 -36.73 -28.99
CA ASN A 710 -264.63 -36.70 -28.22
C ASN A 710 -265.86 -37.14 -29.05
N VAL A 711 -265.91 -36.80 -30.33
CA VAL A 711 -266.94 -37.33 -31.25
C VAL A 711 -266.84 -38.85 -31.37
N LYS A 712 -265.61 -39.40 -31.44
CA LYS A 712 -265.37 -40.85 -31.45
C LYS A 712 -265.84 -41.54 -30.16
N ILE A 713 -265.52 -40.98 -28.99
CA ILE A 713 -265.92 -41.55 -27.68
C ILE A 713 -267.45 -41.63 -27.54
N LYS A 714 -268.18 -40.59 -27.96
CA LYS A 714 -269.66 -40.62 -27.97
C LYS A 714 -270.24 -41.69 -28.91
N HIS A 715 -269.56 -41.98 -30.03
CA HIS A 715 -269.98 -43.04 -30.93
C HIS A 715 -269.73 -44.44 -30.33
N GLU A 716 -268.59 -44.65 -29.68
CA GLU A 716 -268.24 -45.93 -29.03
C GLU A 716 -269.12 -46.23 -27.80
N GLN A 717 -269.60 -45.21 -27.07
CA GLN A 717 -270.52 -45.39 -25.94
C GLN A 717 -271.91 -45.89 -26.38
N ASN A 718 -272.52 -45.29 -27.41
CA ASN A 718 -273.81 -45.76 -27.94
C ASN A 718 -273.77 -47.23 -28.43
N VAL A 719 -272.62 -47.69 -28.93
CA VAL A 719 -272.42 -49.10 -29.35
C VAL A 719 -272.37 -50.04 -28.15
N GLN A 720 -271.81 -49.63 -27.01
CA GLN A 720 -271.73 -50.47 -25.81
C GLN A 720 -273.09 -50.64 -25.11
N GLU A 721 -273.94 -49.61 -25.11
CA GLU A 721 -275.32 -49.71 -24.59
C GLU A 721 -276.14 -50.72 -25.40
N LEU A 722 -276.13 -50.62 -26.74
CA LEU A 722 -276.75 -51.59 -27.65
C LEU A 722 -276.25 -53.03 -27.40
N THR A 723 -274.94 -53.20 -27.20
CA THR A 723 -274.32 -54.53 -26.99
C THR A 723 -274.73 -55.17 -25.67
N LYS A 724 -275.11 -54.38 -24.65
CA LYS A 724 -275.45 -54.91 -23.32
C LYS A 724 -276.90 -55.36 -23.22
N CYS A 725 -277.85 -54.68 -23.88
CA CYS A 725 -279.23 -55.14 -24.00
C CYS A 725 -279.30 -56.53 -24.68
N LEU A 726 -278.52 -56.74 -25.75
CA LEU A 726 -278.40 -58.03 -26.45
C LEU A 726 -277.82 -59.18 -25.60
N LYS A 727 -277.27 -58.90 -24.41
CA LYS A 727 -276.85 -59.95 -23.46
C LYS A 727 -277.93 -60.31 -22.45
N GLN A 728 -278.89 -59.44 -22.19
CA GLN A 728 -279.95 -59.70 -21.24
C GLN A 728 -280.90 -60.82 -21.75
N GLU A 729 -281.21 -60.83 -23.04
CA GLU A 729 -282.08 -61.85 -23.64
C GLU A 729 -281.46 -63.26 -23.73
N LYS A 730 -280.13 -63.42 -23.62
CA LYS A 730 -279.49 -64.73 -23.88
C LYS A 730 -279.44 -65.63 -22.64
N ASP A 731 -279.13 -65.06 -21.48
CA ASP A 731 -278.86 -65.86 -20.27
C ASP A 731 -280.16 -66.37 -19.61
N ASP A 732 -281.28 -65.63 -19.73
CA ASP A 732 -282.63 -66.08 -19.36
C ASP A 732 -283.12 -67.28 -20.20
N GLY A 733 -282.63 -67.41 -21.44
CA GLY A 733 -283.03 -68.47 -22.37
C GLY A 733 -282.31 -69.80 -22.18
N GLU A 734 -281.03 -69.79 -21.80
CA GLU A 734 -280.21 -71.02 -21.78
C GLU A 734 -280.36 -71.83 -20.48
N ALA A 735 -280.50 -71.17 -19.32
CA ALA A 735 -280.52 -71.85 -18.02
C ALA A 735 -281.80 -72.67 -17.77
N GLN A 736 -282.93 -72.33 -18.39
CA GLN A 736 -284.16 -73.14 -18.34
C GLN A 736 -283.96 -74.54 -18.93
N ILE A 737 -283.10 -74.67 -19.95
CA ILE A 737 -282.75 -75.97 -20.54
C ILE A 737 -281.91 -76.79 -19.54
N LYS A 738 -281.12 -76.14 -18.68
CA LYS A 738 -280.20 -76.81 -17.77
C LYS A 738 -280.79 -77.24 -16.42
N MET A 739 -281.83 -78.07 -16.58
CA MET A 739 -281.89 -79.39 -15.93
C MET A 739 -282.32 -79.37 -14.45
N LEU A 740 -283.54 -79.75 -14.08
CA LEU A 740 -284.51 -80.66 -14.74
C LEU A 740 -284.02 -82.12 -14.94
N LYS A 741 -282.72 -82.39 -15.16
CA LYS A 741 -282.14 -83.76 -15.09
C LYS A 741 -281.88 -84.24 -13.67
N VAL A 742 -281.95 -83.36 -12.65
CA VAL A 742 -281.63 -83.71 -11.26
C VAL A 742 -282.84 -83.47 -10.35
N PHE A 743 -284.00 -83.92 -10.81
CA PHE A 743 -284.93 -84.65 -9.95
C PHE A 743 -284.89 -86.12 -10.41
N THR A 744 -284.78 -87.06 -9.47
CA THR A 744 -284.51 -88.51 -9.69
C THR A 744 -283.10 -88.77 -10.28
N VAL A 745 -282.29 -89.75 -9.89
CA VAL A 745 -282.39 -90.96 -9.04
C VAL A 745 -281.05 -91.05 -8.25
N LYS A 746 -280.93 -91.41 -6.95
CA LYS A 746 -281.81 -92.00 -5.93
C LYS A 746 -281.36 -91.57 -4.51
N ASN A 747 -282.20 -91.83 -3.48
CA ASN A 747 -281.91 -91.73 -2.03
C ASN A 747 -281.70 -90.28 -1.51
N SER A 748 -282.14 -89.88 -0.32
CA SER A 748 -282.90 -90.57 0.75
C SER A 748 -284.01 -89.67 1.29
N ASN A 749 -285.07 -90.30 1.81
CA ASN A 749 -286.04 -89.81 2.81
C ASN A 749 -286.79 -88.50 2.50
#